data_AF-A0A6V8LMG1-F1
#
_entry.id   AF-A0A6V8LMG1-F1
#
_cell.length_a   1.000
_cell.length_b   1.000
_cell.length_c   1.000
_cell.angle_alpha   90.00
_cell.angle_beta   90.00
_cell.angle_gamma   90.00
#
_symmetry.space_group_name_H-M   'P 1'
#
loop_
_entity.id
_entity.type
_entity.pdbx_description
1 polymer ?
#
loop_
_entity_poly.entity_id
_entity_poly.type
_entity_poly.pdbx_seq_one_letter_code
_entity_poly.pdbx_strand_id
1 'polypeptide(L)'
;MTSLLARPAVELFGAHVSCGFAGDGVNTAIGNYTKAITDLRFPVALLVWGRTYNSRDLTGRLFGVGWTASLSAHLAVQEEGAVQFHDDDGRVLTFAPDGDGYRRPADLDADLSHDGDGFRLRFRSGQTWTVAASGRVTERAGQGGRLALEYDPAGRLVSAAHSTGHRLGLSYDAAGRLAAAEASDGRIVTYSYTDAGVLSAVTGADGGVSRYVTTPAGQLERVVDPGGRDAVVTAYDASGQVARQSFGGRTLDLDYGGDGVTTVTVAPGGTRSTYRHDADGRLLAVVDQSGRARRQVFDGDGRLAAVELPDGRLLTRTYDPRGNVLRQTDGGRVTAYSYDEQDRVTSRTDPTGAVIRHAYDAGNRLPSRVVDPTGATTRLTVVDDLITEVIDAEGAKTTLEYDSGRRLVAVTNPAGDTTRHEYDATGRHAAVITPLGATTRYRYDAAGRLAAAVDPTGGVTQYAYTASGMLLSSTDPSGAVRHHEFDAEDRLVARVDELGGTTSYGYDGAGRLATATSASGGVVTYAYDDLDRLTSVTDPTGIVTTYTYDGAGRRNGVGGPDGAESMRYDARGNVVEVVDAAGGTTRYEYDDADRMTVRIDASGALWRTAYDTAGRVISRTDPTGGDRLTAVTDPTGAMVRMAYDLTGNLVRRFAEGAAEVSFQHDALGRRTLMTDQTGTTRYAYDPAGRLLTVVGPDSSVLSWTYDAAGRRVALQYPNGLKVDYRYDPNDRLIWLRDPLAGAVEYTLDAAGRLLHEWLPDGWSRHYRYDAGGLLARYEERRGQRTQVDAVVARDADGRIVAVTEHGREQRFEYDPAGQLISATGQPDGTLRCAYDPAGNRTRIGRRRTTTRLSYDAADQIQAAETDRDRDRADDADHGGPNG
;
A
#
# COMPACT_ATOMS: atom_id res chain seq x y z
N MET A 1 -45.21 2.59 -5.19
CA MET A 1 -45.04 1.23 -4.63
C MET A 1 -44.83 1.38 -3.14
N THR A 2 -45.60 0.64 -2.33
CA THR A 2 -45.47 0.62 -0.86
C THR A 2 -44.05 0.23 -0.48
N SER A 3 -43.43 0.99 0.42
CA SER A 3 -42.07 0.74 0.90
C SER A 3 -41.95 -0.69 1.43
N LEU A 4 -41.03 -1.47 0.87
CA LEU A 4 -40.64 -2.81 1.36
C LEU A 4 -39.94 -2.76 2.73
N LEU A 5 -39.56 -1.56 3.21
CA LEU A 5 -38.91 -1.41 4.49
C LEU A 5 -39.89 -1.51 5.67
N ALA A 6 -39.51 -2.29 6.68
CA ALA A 6 -40.18 -2.40 7.97
C ALA A 6 -39.85 -1.26 8.93
N ARG A 7 -38.90 -0.39 8.58
CA ARG A 7 -38.45 0.77 9.38
C ARG A 7 -38.37 2.06 8.57
N PRO A 8 -38.35 3.23 9.22
CA PRO A 8 -38.24 4.52 8.53
C PRO A 8 -36.95 4.63 7.70
N ALA A 9 -37.04 5.17 6.48
CA ALA A 9 -35.86 5.34 5.62
C ALA A 9 -34.80 6.29 6.21
N VAL A 10 -35.19 7.22 7.10
CA VAL A 10 -34.27 8.14 7.78
C VAL A 10 -33.29 7.42 8.72
N GLU A 11 -33.61 6.20 9.16
CA GLU A 11 -32.67 5.36 9.94
C GLU A 11 -31.52 4.82 9.06
N LEU A 12 -31.63 4.93 7.74
CA LEU A 12 -30.68 4.42 6.74
C LEU A 12 -29.91 5.54 6.01
N PHE A 13 -30.03 6.79 6.49
CA PHE A 13 -29.23 7.91 5.99
C PHE A 13 -27.78 7.78 6.41
N GLY A 14 -26.89 8.52 5.73
CA GLY A 14 -25.45 8.37 5.90
C GLY A 14 -24.90 7.07 5.32
N ALA A 15 -23.67 6.75 5.71
CA ALA A 15 -22.89 5.63 5.18
C ALA A 15 -22.92 4.41 6.14
N HIS A 16 -24.10 3.81 6.30
CA HIS A 16 -24.28 2.72 7.26
C HIS A 16 -23.61 1.40 6.85
N VAL A 17 -22.81 0.81 7.72
CA VAL A 17 -21.98 -0.37 7.40
C VAL A 17 -22.76 -1.64 7.05
N SER A 18 -24.03 -1.75 7.45
CA SER A 18 -24.88 -2.89 7.09
C SER A 18 -25.58 -2.73 5.74
N CYS A 19 -25.54 -1.53 5.14
CA CYS A 19 -26.20 -1.24 3.85
C CYS A 19 -25.27 -1.48 2.65
N GLY A 20 -25.89 -1.62 1.47
CA GLY A 20 -25.18 -1.65 0.20
C GLY A 20 -25.10 -0.26 -0.42
N PHE A 21 -23.97 0.04 -1.06
CA PHE A 21 -23.78 1.30 -1.78
C PHE A 21 -23.23 1.05 -3.18
N ALA A 22 -23.65 1.87 -4.13
CA ALA A 22 -23.16 1.88 -5.50
C ALA A 22 -22.86 3.31 -5.96
N GLY A 23 -22.02 3.45 -7.00
CA GLY A 23 -21.63 4.76 -7.54
C GLY A 23 -20.94 5.66 -6.53
N ASP A 24 -21.20 6.96 -6.60
CA ASP A 24 -20.80 7.94 -5.60
C ASP A 24 -21.85 7.92 -4.49
N GLY A 25 -21.77 6.94 -3.59
CA GLY A 25 -22.52 6.92 -2.32
C GLY A 25 -24.04 6.72 -2.42
N VAL A 26 -24.56 6.00 -3.41
CA VAL A 26 -26.00 5.70 -3.49
C VAL A 26 -26.34 4.45 -2.67
N ASN A 27 -27.14 4.61 -1.60
CA ASN A 27 -27.65 3.48 -0.83
C ASN A 27 -28.60 2.64 -1.70
N THR A 28 -28.22 1.39 -2.00
CA THR A 28 -28.93 0.54 -2.95
C THR A 28 -30.29 0.05 -2.44
N ALA A 29 -30.57 0.12 -1.14
CA ALA A 29 -31.88 -0.26 -0.59
C ALA A 29 -32.94 0.83 -0.74
N ILE A 30 -32.54 2.11 -0.63
CA ILE A 30 -33.49 3.24 -0.59
C ILE A 30 -33.28 4.28 -1.68
N GLY A 31 -32.21 4.19 -2.45
CA GLY A 31 -31.85 5.16 -3.48
C GLY A 31 -31.49 6.54 -2.93
N ASN A 32 -30.98 6.60 -1.69
CA ASN A 32 -30.45 7.82 -1.08
C ASN A 32 -29.02 8.06 -1.58
N TYR A 33 -28.77 9.19 -2.24
CA TYR A 33 -27.42 9.65 -2.49
C TYR A 33 -26.89 10.29 -1.21
N THR A 34 -25.89 9.66 -0.59
CA THR A 34 -25.16 10.23 0.54
C THR A 34 -23.77 10.70 0.10
N LYS A 35 -23.37 11.90 0.56
CA LYS A 35 -22.03 12.45 0.30
C LYS A 35 -21.49 13.20 1.49
N ALA A 36 -20.50 12.62 2.15
CA ALA A 36 -19.76 13.27 3.23
C ALA A 36 -18.56 14.04 2.66
N ILE A 37 -18.44 15.31 3.04
CA ILE A 37 -17.36 16.22 2.62
C ILE A 37 -16.74 16.79 3.89
N THR A 38 -15.41 16.73 4.01
CA THR A 38 -14.67 17.41 5.08
C THR A 38 -14.19 18.76 4.59
N ASP A 39 -14.65 19.83 5.24
CA ASP A 39 -14.32 21.21 4.88
C ASP A 39 -13.10 21.73 5.66
N LEU A 40 -13.03 21.44 6.96
CA LEU A 40 -11.87 21.74 7.81
C LEU A 40 -11.47 20.52 8.62
N ARG A 41 -10.21 20.10 8.45
CA ARG A 41 -9.56 19.09 9.28
C ARG A 41 -8.69 19.73 10.34
N PHE A 42 -8.73 19.18 11.55
CA PHE A 42 -7.89 19.56 12.69
C PHE A 42 -6.99 18.39 13.07
N PRO A 43 -5.80 18.65 13.64
CA PRO A 43 -4.84 17.61 14.03
C PRO A 43 -5.20 16.94 15.38
N VAL A 44 -6.48 16.92 15.74
CA VAL A 44 -6.97 16.38 17.01
C VAL A 44 -8.22 15.56 16.82
N ALA A 45 -8.46 14.64 17.75
CA ALA A 45 -9.67 13.83 17.77
C ALA A 45 -10.92 14.70 17.99
N LEU A 46 -12.09 14.16 17.65
CA LEU A 46 -13.42 14.74 17.90
C LEU A 46 -13.76 16.02 17.11
N LEU A 47 -12.78 16.84 16.75
CA LEU A 47 -12.98 18.09 16.04
C LEU A 47 -12.68 17.93 14.54
N VAL A 48 -13.76 17.84 13.77
CA VAL A 48 -13.74 17.93 12.31
C VAL A 48 -14.93 18.78 11.91
N TRP A 49 -14.75 19.64 10.90
CA TRP A 49 -15.86 20.35 10.28
C TRP A 49 -16.10 19.81 8.88
N GLY A 50 -17.32 19.39 8.63
CA GLY A 50 -17.74 18.79 7.38
C GLY A 50 -19.24 18.73 7.29
N ARG A 51 -19.72 18.20 6.18
CA ARG A 51 -21.12 18.21 5.79
C ARG A 51 -21.47 16.91 5.12
N THR A 52 -22.68 16.44 5.38
CA THR A 52 -23.19 15.21 4.80
C THR A 52 -24.47 15.51 4.04
N TYR A 53 -24.47 15.20 2.75
CA TYR A 53 -25.67 15.25 1.93
C TYR A 53 -26.45 13.93 2.04
N ASN A 54 -27.76 13.99 1.99
CA ASN A 54 -28.70 12.88 1.82
C ASN A 54 -29.83 13.35 0.89
N SER A 55 -29.91 12.80 -0.33
CA SER A 55 -30.90 13.23 -1.32
C SER A 55 -32.37 12.98 -0.95
N ARG A 56 -32.60 12.12 0.04
CA ARG A 56 -33.93 11.81 0.56
C ARG A 56 -34.26 12.58 1.84
N ASP A 57 -33.31 13.34 2.38
CA ASP A 57 -33.59 14.27 3.47
C ASP A 57 -34.15 15.57 2.89
N LEU A 58 -35.48 15.72 2.92
CA LEU A 58 -36.14 16.93 2.45
C LEU A 58 -36.27 18.01 3.54
N THR A 59 -35.64 17.82 4.70
CA THR A 59 -35.63 18.82 5.78
C THR A 59 -34.63 19.93 5.47
N GLY A 60 -35.02 21.18 5.74
CA GLY A 60 -34.11 22.32 5.66
C GLY A 60 -33.30 22.45 6.95
N ARG A 61 -31.98 22.23 6.87
CA ARG A 61 -31.06 22.36 8.00
C ARG A 61 -30.00 23.44 7.72
N LEU A 62 -28.86 23.38 8.42
CA LEU A 62 -27.80 24.39 8.44
C LEU A 62 -27.34 24.88 7.05
N PHE A 63 -27.29 23.98 6.06
CA PHE A 63 -26.87 24.26 4.69
C PHE A 63 -28.02 24.20 3.67
N GLY A 64 -29.26 24.11 4.13
CA GLY A 64 -30.45 23.91 3.29
C GLY A 64 -30.86 22.44 3.18
N VAL A 65 -31.72 22.15 2.20
CA VAL A 65 -32.33 20.83 1.99
C VAL A 65 -31.27 19.76 1.72
N GLY A 66 -31.39 18.62 2.39
CA GLY A 66 -30.52 17.46 2.17
C GLY A 66 -29.21 17.48 2.92
N TRP A 67 -28.82 18.58 3.56
CA TRP A 67 -27.48 18.73 4.14
C TRP A 67 -27.48 18.78 5.67
N THR A 68 -26.67 17.94 6.29
CA THR A 68 -26.28 18.05 7.71
C THR A 68 -24.83 18.49 7.85
N ALA A 69 -24.44 18.75 9.10
CA ALA A 69 -23.08 19.12 9.44
C ALA A 69 -22.52 18.15 10.49
N SER A 70 -21.20 17.94 10.47
CA SER A 70 -20.49 17.47 11.66
C SER A 70 -20.84 18.34 12.85
N LEU A 71 -20.93 17.78 14.05
CA LEU A 71 -21.27 18.50 15.29
C LEU A 71 -22.72 19.05 15.33
N SER A 72 -23.62 18.58 14.47
CA SER A 72 -25.04 18.96 14.48
C SER A 72 -25.95 17.96 15.18
N ALA A 73 -25.39 16.85 15.66
CA ALA A 73 -26.14 15.82 16.37
C ALA A 73 -26.85 16.38 17.62
N HIS A 74 -28.05 15.87 17.87
CA HIS A 74 -28.88 16.27 19.01
C HIS A 74 -29.91 15.18 19.34
N LEU A 75 -30.51 15.30 20.52
CA LEU A 75 -31.62 14.47 20.98
C LEU A 75 -32.93 15.26 20.88
N ALA A 76 -34.01 14.59 20.49
CA ALA A 76 -35.36 15.12 20.50
C ALA A 76 -36.27 14.19 21.30
N VAL A 77 -36.71 14.64 22.47
CA VAL A 77 -37.66 13.91 23.33
C VAL A 77 -39.03 13.95 22.67
N GLN A 78 -39.62 12.77 22.49
CA GLN A 78 -40.92 12.56 21.87
C GLN A 78 -42.03 12.49 22.92
N GLU A 79 -43.27 12.50 22.45
CA GLU A 79 -44.42 12.12 23.26
C GLU A 79 -44.22 10.69 23.80
N GLU A 80 -44.71 10.41 25.01
CA GLU A 80 -44.53 9.12 25.72
C GLU A 80 -43.08 8.80 26.18
N GLY A 81 -42.15 9.74 26.06
CA GLY A 81 -40.83 9.67 26.68
C GLY A 81 -39.74 8.99 25.85
N ALA A 82 -40.06 8.53 24.62
CA ALA A 82 -39.04 8.06 23.67
C ALA A 82 -38.10 9.20 23.26
N VAL A 83 -36.87 8.88 22.86
CA VAL A 83 -35.87 9.90 22.50
C VAL A 83 -35.29 9.60 21.12
N GLN A 84 -35.45 10.53 20.18
CA GLN A 84 -34.83 10.45 18.87
C GLN A 84 -33.41 11.02 18.92
N PHE A 85 -32.43 10.24 18.48
CA PHE A 85 -31.07 10.67 18.23
C PHE A 85 -30.90 11.04 16.77
N HIS A 86 -30.75 12.33 16.51
CA HIS A 86 -30.35 12.87 15.22
C HIS A 86 -28.82 12.89 15.17
N ASP A 87 -28.23 12.08 14.31
CA ASP A 87 -26.78 11.96 14.17
C ASP A 87 -26.22 13.02 13.19
N ASP A 88 -24.89 13.20 13.19
CA ASP A 88 -24.19 14.17 12.34
C ASP A 88 -24.34 13.89 10.84
N ASP A 89 -24.56 12.62 10.47
CA ASP A 89 -24.76 12.17 9.09
C ASP A 89 -26.22 12.26 8.62
N GLY A 90 -27.12 12.75 9.48
CA GLY A 90 -28.54 12.91 9.19
C GLY A 90 -29.42 11.72 9.51
N ARG A 91 -28.83 10.61 9.95
CA ARG A 91 -29.58 9.47 10.46
C ARG A 91 -30.38 9.86 11.71
N VAL A 92 -31.57 9.29 11.84
CA VAL A 92 -32.41 9.46 13.04
C VAL A 92 -32.72 8.09 13.61
N LEU A 93 -32.39 7.86 14.87
CA LEU A 93 -32.60 6.58 15.56
C LEU A 93 -33.40 6.80 16.84
N THR A 94 -34.25 5.86 17.22
CA THR A 94 -35.15 6.05 18.37
C THR A 94 -34.75 5.16 19.55
N PHE A 95 -34.44 5.78 20.68
CA PHE A 95 -34.35 5.13 21.98
C PHE A 95 -35.76 4.97 22.58
N ALA A 96 -36.20 3.73 22.76
CA ALA A 96 -37.48 3.43 23.39
C ALA A 96 -37.33 3.41 24.92
N PRO A 97 -38.29 3.92 25.71
CA PRO A 97 -38.26 3.83 27.17
C PRO A 97 -38.23 2.36 27.63
N ASP A 98 -37.41 2.06 28.64
CA ASP A 98 -37.30 0.73 29.24
C ASP A 98 -37.03 0.84 30.75
N GLY A 99 -38.07 0.75 31.56
CA GLY A 99 -38.01 1.05 33.00
C GLY A 99 -37.58 2.50 33.26
N ASP A 100 -36.56 2.67 34.10
CA ASP A 100 -35.96 3.98 34.40
C ASP A 100 -34.90 4.42 33.37
N GLY A 101 -34.72 3.66 32.28
CA GLY A 101 -33.72 3.90 31.25
C GLY A 101 -34.27 3.79 29.83
N TYR A 102 -33.36 3.49 28.90
CA TYR A 102 -33.67 3.42 27.48
C TYR A 102 -33.15 2.13 26.85
N ARG A 103 -33.97 1.52 25.99
CA ARG A 103 -33.52 0.48 25.07
C ARG A 103 -32.82 1.10 23.89
N ARG A 104 -31.58 0.66 23.68
CA ARG A 104 -30.73 1.05 22.54
C ARG A 104 -31.38 0.62 21.21
N PRO A 105 -31.46 1.51 20.20
CA PRO A 105 -31.91 1.14 18.87
C PRO A 105 -30.96 0.13 18.21
N ALA A 106 -31.49 -0.68 17.30
CA ALA A 106 -30.65 -1.46 16.39
C ALA A 106 -29.71 -0.50 15.62
N ASP A 107 -28.50 -0.95 15.29
CA ASP A 107 -27.51 -0.18 14.51
C ASP A 107 -26.84 1.02 15.21
N LEU A 108 -27.00 1.17 16.54
CA LEU A 108 -26.29 2.18 17.34
C LEU A 108 -25.46 1.54 18.45
N ASP A 109 -24.16 1.88 18.51
CA ASP A 109 -23.24 1.39 19.55
C ASP A 109 -23.11 2.37 20.72
N ALA A 110 -24.23 2.95 21.16
CA ALA A 110 -24.28 3.88 22.29
C ALA A 110 -25.47 3.62 23.20
N ASP A 111 -25.22 3.66 24.50
CA ASP A 111 -26.26 3.62 25.52
C ASP A 111 -26.65 5.05 25.91
N LEU A 112 -27.95 5.27 26.17
CA LEU A 112 -28.51 6.53 26.62
C LEU A 112 -28.87 6.45 28.10
N SER A 113 -28.42 7.44 28.86
CA SER A 113 -28.82 7.67 30.25
C SER A 113 -29.28 9.10 30.42
N HIS A 114 -30.09 9.35 31.44
CA HIS A 114 -30.63 10.67 31.78
C HIS A 114 -30.51 10.92 33.29
N ASP A 115 -30.24 12.16 33.67
CA ASP A 115 -30.27 12.66 35.04
C ASP A 115 -30.94 14.04 35.09
N GLY A 116 -31.03 14.67 36.26
CA GLY A 116 -31.69 15.98 36.42
C GLY A 116 -31.08 17.12 35.59
N ASP A 117 -29.87 16.95 35.04
CA ASP A 117 -29.13 17.97 34.30
C ASP A 117 -29.16 17.74 32.77
N GLY A 118 -29.63 16.57 32.30
CA GLY A 118 -29.81 16.26 30.89
C GLY A 118 -29.58 14.78 30.56
N PHE A 119 -28.98 14.52 29.40
CA PHE A 119 -28.69 13.18 28.90
C PHE A 119 -27.19 12.93 28.73
N ARG A 120 -26.80 11.67 28.80
CA ARG A 120 -25.46 11.19 28.49
C ARG A 120 -25.51 9.99 27.56
N LEU A 121 -24.86 10.12 26.41
CA LEU A 121 -24.57 9.02 25.49
C LEU A 121 -23.20 8.42 25.83
N ARG A 122 -23.12 7.10 25.95
CA ARG A 122 -21.85 6.38 26.14
C ARG A 122 -21.67 5.38 25.01
N PHE A 123 -20.68 5.65 24.16
CA PHE A 123 -20.32 4.78 23.06
C PHE A 123 -19.39 3.65 23.55
N ARG A 124 -19.47 2.51 22.87
CA ARG A 124 -18.58 1.37 23.15
C ARG A 124 -17.09 1.70 22.97
N SER A 125 -16.78 2.61 22.05
CA SER A 125 -15.43 3.16 21.85
C SER A 125 -14.84 3.81 23.11
N GLY A 126 -15.68 4.10 24.12
CA GLY A 126 -15.32 4.87 25.31
C GLY A 126 -15.60 6.35 25.18
N GLN A 127 -16.06 6.80 24.01
CA GLN A 127 -16.50 8.16 23.81
C GLN A 127 -17.79 8.41 24.62
N THR A 128 -17.90 9.58 25.23
CA THR A 128 -19.10 10.01 25.96
C THR A 128 -19.55 11.38 25.46
N TRP A 129 -20.84 11.55 25.21
CA TRP A 129 -21.41 12.85 24.86
C TRP A 129 -22.32 13.32 26.00
N THR A 130 -22.10 14.55 26.44
CA THR A 130 -22.97 15.24 27.39
C THR A 130 -23.96 16.08 26.61
N VAL A 131 -25.24 15.92 26.91
CA VAL A 131 -26.35 16.53 26.19
C VAL A 131 -27.23 17.26 27.19
N ALA A 132 -27.47 18.56 26.96
CA ALA A 132 -28.34 19.35 27.84
C ALA A 132 -29.80 18.83 27.81
N ALA A 133 -30.61 19.17 28.81
CA ALA A 133 -32.05 18.87 28.83
C ALA A 133 -32.81 19.37 27.58
N SER A 134 -32.28 20.40 26.89
CA SER A 134 -32.81 20.87 25.60
C SER A 134 -32.53 19.93 24.42
N GLY A 135 -31.80 18.83 24.63
CA GLY A 135 -31.39 17.88 23.61
C GLY A 135 -30.08 18.22 22.87
N ARG A 136 -29.43 19.35 23.19
CA ARG A 136 -28.20 19.78 22.47
C ARG A 136 -26.95 19.16 23.07
N VAL A 137 -26.06 18.65 22.23
CA VAL A 137 -24.76 18.13 22.68
C VAL A 137 -23.89 19.32 23.13
N THR A 138 -23.45 19.33 24.38
CA THR A 138 -22.62 20.40 24.95
C THR A 138 -21.15 19.99 25.06
N GLU A 139 -20.88 18.69 25.15
CA GLU A 139 -19.52 18.16 25.18
C GLU A 139 -19.46 16.79 24.49
N ARG A 140 -18.36 16.54 23.77
CA ARG A 140 -17.92 15.20 23.38
C ARG A 140 -16.57 14.92 24.03
N ALA A 141 -16.41 13.79 24.70
CA ALA A 141 -15.17 13.38 25.34
C ALA A 141 -14.79 11.97 24.89
N GLY A 142 -13.50 11.68 24.81
CA GLY A 142 -13.00 10.35 24.48
C GLY A 142 -11.49 10.29 24.54
N GLN A 143 -10.92 9.19 24.03
CA GLN A 143 -9.48 9.08 23.90
C GLN A 143 -8.95 10.22 23.02
N GLY A 144 -8.05 11.03 23.55
CA GLY A 144 -7.49 12.17 22.82
C GLY A 144 -7.98 13.55 23.26
N GLY A 145 -8.99 13.64 24.14
CA GLY A 145 -9.40 14.90 24.76
C GLY A 145 -10.90 15.12 24.86
N ARG A 146 -11.28 16.39 25.07
CA ARG A 146 -12.66 16.87 25.15
C ARG A 146 -12.91 17.96 24.11
N LEU A 147 -14.12 18.00 23.58
CA LEU A 147 -14.63 19.00 22.67
C LEU A 147 -15.88 19.64 23.28
N ALA A 148 -15.77 20.90 23.69
CA ALA A 148 -16.90 21.69 24.18
C ALA A 148 -17.62 22.36 23.01
N LEU A 149 -18.95 22.39 23.05
CA LEU A 149 -19.82 22.99 22.04
C LEU A 149 -20.63 24.14 22.65
N GLU A 150 -20.55 25.32 22.04
CA GLU A 150 -21.20 26.55 22.50
C GLU A 150 -22.27 27.01 21.52
N TYR A 151 -23.43 27.39 22.04
CA TYR A 151 -24.61 27.80 21.26
C TYR A 151 -25.02 29.24 21.58
N ASP A 152 -25.56 29.94 20.59
CA ASP A 152 -26.18 31.25 20.80
C ASP A 152 -27.58 31.15 21.45
N PRO A 153 -28.21 32.27 21.86
CA PRO A 153 -29.55 32.25 22.44
C PRO A 153 -30.64 31.72 21.51
N ALA A 154 -30.44 31.79 20.19
CA ALA A 154 -31.34 31.20 19.19
C ALA A 154 -31.11 29.68 19.04
N GLY A 155 -30.03 29.16 19.64
CA GLY A 155 -29.69 27.76 19.68
C GLY A 155 -28.82 27.23 18.56
N ARG A 156 -28.13 28.11 17.84
CA ARG A 156 -27.22 27.77 16.76
C ARG A 156 -25.83 27.56 17.32
N LEU A 157 -25.12 26.53 16.85
CA LEU A 157 -23.74 26.26 17.25
C LEU A 157 -22.85 27.41 16.77
N VAL A 158 -22.18 28.12 17.67
CA VAL A 158 -21.29 29.24 17.31
C VAL A 158 -19.82 28.93 17.54
N SER A 159 -19.50 27.97 18.42
CA SER A 159 -18.12 27.53 18.62
C SER A 159 -18.02 26.07 19.02
N ALA A 160 -16.93 25.42 18.58
CA ALA A 160 -16.48 24.15 19.10
C ALA A 160 -15.01 24.28 19.53
N ALA A 161 -14.70 24.01 20.80
CA ALA A 161 -13.38 24.21 21.37
C ALA A 161 -12.81 22.89 21.92
N HIS A 162 -11.72 22.42 21.33
CA HIS A 162 -11.02 21.23 21.79
C HIS A 162 -10.10 21.58 22.96
N SER A 163 -9.97 20.64 23.90
CA SER A 163 -9.14 20.76 25.12
C SER A 163 -7.66 21.06 24.89
N THR A 164 -7.16 20.89 23.66
CA THR A 164 -5.79 21.23 23.26
C THR A 164 -5.63 22.66 22.71
N GLY A 165 -6.72 23.43 22.66
CA GLY A 165 -6.73 24.83 22.21
C GLY A 165 -7.18 25.06 20.76
N HIS A 166 -7.34 24.01 19.95
CA HIS A 166 -7.94 24.15 18.62
C HIS A 166 -9.42 24.53 18.73
N ARG A 167 -9.84 25.50 17.92
CA ARG A 167 -11.24 25.99 17.93
C ARG A 167 -11.77 26.10 16.51
N LEU A 168 -13.07 25.81 16.39
CA LEU A 168 -13.91 26.16 15.25
C LEU A 168 -14.86 27.29 15.68
N GLY A 169 -14.93 28.34 14.89
CA GLY A 169 -15.94 29.40 14.97
C GLY A 169 -16.90 29.31 13.79
N LEU A 170 -18.20 29.49 14.06
CA LEU A 170 -19.25 29.46 13.05
C LEU A 170 -19.97 30.81 13.02
N SER A 171 -20.11 31.40 11.84
CA SER A 171 -20.83 32.66 11.63
C SER A 171 -22.01 32.47 10.70
N TYR A 172 -23.04 33.30 10.89
CA TYR A 172 -24.32 33.16 10.22
C TYR A 172 -24.71 34.44 9.50
N ASP A 173 -25.42 34.31 8.38
CA ASP A 173 -26.00 35.44 7.68
C ASP A 173 -27.27 35.98 8.37
N ALA A 174 -27.82 37.07 7.83
CA ALA A 174 -29.03 37.70 8.38
C ALA A 174 -30.29 36.79 8.30
N ALA A 175 -30.29 35.80 7.41
CA ALA A 175 -31.35 34.79 7.30
C ALA A 175 -31.11 33.59 8.24
N GLY A 176 -30.01 33.58 8.99
CA GLY A 176 -29.65 32.53 9.95
C GLY A 176 -28.99 31.31 9.33
N ARG A 177 -28.55 31.38 8.07
CA ARG A 177 -27.80 30.31 7.37
C ARG A 177 -26.31 30.43 7.68
N LEU A 178 -25.58 29.31 7.67
CA LEU A 178 -24.15 29.35 7.96
C LEU A 178 -23.39 30.10 6.85
N ALA A 179 -22.73 31.19 7.17
CA ALA A 179 -21.97 32.01 6.22
C ALA A 179 -20.51 31.58 6.13
N ALA A 180 -19.87 31.30 7.26
CA ALA A 180 -18.49 30.85 7.30
C ALA A 180 -18.17 29.96 8.51
N ALA A 181 -17.18 29.08 8.31
CA ALA A 181 -16.53 28.28 9.33
C ALA A 181 -15.06 28.67 9.39
N GLU A 182 -14.57 29.06 10.56
CA GLU A 182 -13.22 29.57 10.80
C GLU A 182 -12.49 28.69 11.80
N ALA A 183 -11.33 28.17 11.41
CA ALA A 183 -10.43 27.48 12.33
C ALA A 183 -9.56 28.49 13.08
N SER A 184 -9.16 28.13 14.31
CA SER A 184 -8.27 28.94 15.16
C SER A 184 -6.89 29.24 14.55
N ASP A 185 -6.51 28.57 13.45
CA ASP A 185 -5.29 28.80 12.70
C ASP A 185 -5.46 29.79 11.53
N GLY A 186 -6.66 30.40 11.39
CA GLY A 186 -6.97 31.42 10.38
C GLY A 186 -7.51 30.87 9.06
N ARG A 187 -7.61 29.54 8.89
CA ARG A 187 -8.28 28.96 7.73
C ARG A 187 -9.78 29.22 7.80
N ILE A 188 -10.37 29.67 6.69
CA ILE A 188 -11.80 29.98 6.60
C ILE A 188 -12.41 29.25 5.41
N VAL A 189 -13.57 28.65 5.63
CA VAL A 189 -14.43 28.12 4.57
C VAL A 189 -15.71 28.97 4.53
N THR A 190 -16.11 29.42 3.34
CA THR A 190 -17.32 30.25 3.18
C THR A 190 -18.36 29.55 2.33
N TYR A 191 -19.63 29.78 2.67
CA TYR A 191 -20.79 29.12 2.08
C TYR A 191 -21.67 30.15 1.38
N SER A 192 -22.02 29.86 0.13
CA SER A 192 -22.91 30.70 -0.69
C SER A 192 -24.21 29.96 -0.99
N TYR A 193 -25.29 30.73 -1.10
CA TYR A 193 -26.64 30.22 -1.30
C TYR A 193 -27.30 30.93 -2.47
N THR A 194 -28.24 30.26 -3.12
CA THR A 194 -29.18 30.89 -4.06
C THR A 194 -30.19 31.77 -3.31
N ASP A 195 -30.94 32.59 -4.05
CA ASP A 195 -32.05 33.38 -3.49
C ASP A 195 -33.12 32.51 -2.82
N ALA A 196 -33.28 31.26 -3.29
CA ALA A 196 -34.17 30.27 -2.70
C ALA A 196 -33.60 29.62 -1.42
N GLY A 197 -32.40 30.00 -0.98
CA GLY A 197 -31.78 29.48 0.23
C GLY A 197 -31.09 28.13 0.10
N VAL A 198 -30.84 27.67 -1.12
CA VAL A 198 -30.15 26.41 -1.41
C VAL A 198 -28.67 26.68 -1.56
N LEU A 199 -27.81 25.87 -0.93
CA LEU A 199 -26.38 26.01 -1.07
C LEU A 199 -25.94 25.85 -2.54
N SER A 200 -25.25 26.88 -3.05
CA SER A 200 -24.79 26.98 -4.43
C SER A 200 -23.27 26.82 -4.58
N ALA A 201 -22.50 27.21 -3.57
CA ALA A 201 -21.04 27.07 -3.61
C ALA A 201 -20.42 26.99 -2.20
N VAL A 202 -19.28 26.30 -2.13
CA VAL A 202 -18.39 26.26 -0.98
C VAL A 202 -17.02 26.71 -1.45
N THR A 203 -16.45 27.72 -0.81
CA THR A 203 -15.07 28.16 -1.05
C THR A 203 -14.21 27.62 0.08
N GLY A 204 -13.31 26.70 -0.24
CA GLY A 204 -12.37 26.11 0.70
C GLY A 204 -11.33 27.12 1.19
N ALA A 205 -10.59 26.74 2.24
CA ALA A 205 -9.53 27.59 2.81
C ALA A 205 -8.37 27.85 1.83
N ASP A 206 -8.27 27.08 0.77
CA ASP A 206 -7.34 27.24 -0.35
C ASP A 206 -7.85 28.17 -1.46
N GLY A 207 -9.09 28.67 -1.34
CA GLY A 207 -9.77 29.44 -2.37
C GLY A 207 -10.40 28.60 -3.48
N GLY A 208 -10.28 27.26 -3.42
CA GLY A 208 -10.95 26.35 -4.35
C GLY A 208 -12.47 26.42 -4.17
N VAL A 209 -13.22 26.53 -5.28
CA VAL A 209 -14.68 26.71 -5.23
C VAL A 209 -15.40 25.49 -5.80
N SER A 210 -15.98 24.67 -4.93
CA SER A 210 -16.95 23.66 -5.35
C SER A 210 -18.32 24.28 -5.56
N ARG A 211 -18.99 23.95 -6.66
CA ARG A 211 -20.33 24.46 -6.99
C ARG A 211 -21.35 23.34 -7.01
N TYR A 212 -22.58 23.68 -6.65
CA TYR A 212 -23.69 22.75 -6.54
C TYR A 212 -24.86 23.27 -7.36
N VAL A 213 -25.41 22.40 -8.21
CA VAL A 213 -26.65 22.65 -8.94
C VAL A 213 -27.71 21.71 -8.41
N THR A 214 -28.90 22.23 -8.15
CA THR A 214 -30.01 21.46 -7.61
C THR A 214 -31.19 21.45 -8.57
N THR A 215 -31.98 20.38 -8.50
CA THR A 215 -33.29 20.29 -9.17
C THR A 215 -34.27 21.31 -8.58
N PRO A 216 -35.41 21.58 -9.25
CA PRO A 216 -36.48 22.39 -8.67
C PRO A 216 -37.05 21.85 -7.34
N ALA A 217 -36.90 20.54 -7.09
CA ALA A 217 -37.29 19.90 -5.83
C ALA A 217 -36.22 20.06 -4.72
N GLY A 218 -35.10 20.74 -5.00
CA GLY A 218 -34.02 21.01 -4.04
C GLY A 218 -32.98 19.89 -3.90
N GLN A 219 -33.06 18.83 -4.71
CA GLN A 219 -32.09 17.73 -4.68
C GLN A 219 -30.84 18.09 -5.49
N LEU A 220 -29.67 17.71 -5.02
CA LEU A 220 -28.38 17.88 -5.68
C LEU A 220 -28.32 17.13 -7.02
N GLU A 221 -28.34 17.88 -8.11
CA GLU A 221 -28.26 17.38 -9.48
C GLU A 221 -26.81 17.30 -9.95
N ARG A 222 -25.97 18.27 -9.57
CA ARG A 222 -24.61 18.37 -10.08
C ARG A 222 -23.64 18.87 -9.03
N VAL A 223 -22.49 18.20 -8.93
CA VAL A 223 -21.33 18.66 -8.15
C VAL A 223 -20.24 19.06 -9.12
N VAL A 224 -19.81 20.31 -9.05
CA VAL A 224 -18.71 20.84 -9.84
C VAL A 224 -17.49 20.99 -8.92
N ASP A 225 -16.36 20.41 -9.31
CA ASP A 225 -15.11 20.49 -8.58
C ASP A 225 -14.49 21.91 -8.63
N PRO A 226 -13.44 22.20 -7.83
CA PRO A 226 -12.73 23.48 -7.90
C PRO A 226 -12.08 23.79 -9.26
N GLY A 227 -11.85 22.77 -10.10
CA GLY A 227 -11.38 22.92 -11.48
C GLY A 227 -12.47 23.28 -12.48
N GLY A 228 -13.74 23.33 -12.06
CA GLY A 228 -14.88 23.67 -12.92
C GLY A 228 -15.47 22.48 -13.68
N ARG A 229 -15.08 21.24 -13.35
CA ARG A 229 -15.59 20.02 -14.02
C ARG A 229 -16.73 19.40 -13.21
N ASP A 230 -17.68 18.78 -13.92
CA ASP A 230 -18.77 18.03 -13.31
C ASP A 230 -18.23 16.71 -12.72
N ALA A 231 -17.98 16.71 -11.41
CA ALA A 231 -17.50 15.54 -10.68
C ALA A 231 -18.54 14.42 -10.63
N VAL A 232 -19.83 14.79 -10.53
CA VAL A 232 -20.96 13.86 -10.66
C VAL A 232 -22.22 14.61 -11.07
N VAL A 233 -22.96 14.03 -12.02
CA VAL A 233 -24.32 14.44 -12.38
C VAL A 233 -25.28 13.33 -11.94
N THR A 234 -26.33 13.69 -11.21
CA THR A 234 -27.30 12.77 -10.60
C THR A 234 -28.70 13.05 -11.11
N ALA A 235 -29.36 12.02 -11.64
CA ALA A 235 -30.76 12.08 -12.02
C ALA A 235 -31.62 11.24 -11.07
N TYR A 236 -32.78 11.77 -10.72
CA TYR A 236 -33.72 11.16 -9.77
C TYR A 236 -34.99 10.71 -10.49
N ASP A 237 -35.62 9.65 -9.99
CA ASP A 237 -36.94 9.23 -10.43
C ASP A 237 -38.06 10.06 -9.76
N ALA A 238 -39.32 9.77 -10.12
CA ALA A 238 -40.48 10.47 -9.57
C ALA A 238 -40.69 10.26 -8.05
N SER A 239 -40.03 9.27 -7.45
CA SER A 239 -40.05 8.99 -6.01
C SER A 239 -38.86 9.59 -5.25
N GLY A 240 -38.00 10.32 -5.95
CA GLY A 240 -36.79 10.95 -5.41
C GLY A 240 -35.64 9.98 -5.18
N GLN A 241 -35.70 8.74 -5.71
CA GLN A 241 -34.58 7.80 -5.70
C GLN A 241 -33.61 8.14 -6.83
N VAL A 242 -32.31 7.90 -6.61
CA VAL A 242 -31.31 8.08 -7.67
C VAL A 242 -31.51 7.02 -8.75
N ALA A 243 -31.85 7.45 -9.96
CA ALA A 243 -31.99 6.57 -11.12
C ALA A 243 -30.68 6.45 -11.92
N ARG A 244 -29.85 7.50 -11.93
CA ARG A 244 -28.59 7.53 -12.66
C ARG A 244 -27.56 8.45 -12.02
N GLN A 245 -26.29 8.03 -12.03
CA GLN A 245 -25.13 8.92 -11.84
C GLN A 245 -24.26 8.93 -13.11
N SER A 246 -23.60 10.06 -13.40
CA SER A 246 -22.71 10.23 -14.55
C SER A 246 -21.40 10.93 -14.15
N PHE A 247 -20.27 10.46 -14.71
CA PHE A 247 -18.90 10.82 -14.32
C PHE A 247 -18.02 11.11 -15.54
N GLY A 248 -18.24 12.22 -16.25
CA GLY A 248 -17.40 12.63 -17.41
C GLY A 248 -17.51 11.77 -18.68
N GLY A 249 -17.37 10.45 -18.57
CA GLY A 249 -17.45 9.48 -19.67
C GLY A 249 -18.18 8.18 -19.32
N ARG A 250 -18.63 8.02 -18.07
CA ARG A 250 -19.26 6.79 -17.56
C ARG A 250 -20.58 7.07 -16.86
N THR A 251 -21.56 6.18 -16.99
CA THR A 251 -22.85 6.25 -16.31
C THR A 251 -23.10 5.01 -15.47
N LEU A 252 -23.82 5.19 -14.37
CA LEU A 252 -24.28 4.13 -13.50
C LEU A 252 -25.79 4.28 -13.34
N ASP A 253 -26.53 3.31 -13.87
CA ASP A 253 -27.98 3.22 -13.81
C ASP A 253 -28.42 2.32 -12.66
N LEU A 254 -29.39 2.78 -11.86
CA LEU A 254 -29.97 2.01 -10.77
C LEU A 254 -31.44 1.73 -11.06
N ASP A 255 -31.79 0.46 -11.02
CA ASP A 255 -33.15 -0.05 -11.19
C ASP A 255 -33.58 -0.76 -9.90
N TYR A 256 -34.51 -0.14 -9.17
CA TYR A 256 -35.06 -0.67 -7.91
C TYR A 256 -36.24 -1.60 -8.24
N GLY A 257 -35.94 -2.89 -8.31
CA GLY A 257 -36.93 -3.94 -8.56
C GLY A 257 -37.85 -4.20 -7.36
N GLY A 258 -38.78 -5.14 -7.55
CA GLY A 258 -39.56 -5.71 -6.44
C GLY A 258 -38.70 -6.55 -5.48
N ASP A 259 -39.24 -6.83 -4.29
CA ASP A 259 -38.67 -7.78 -3.31
C ASP A 259 -37.27 -7.43 -2.76
N GLY A 260 -36.92 -6.14 -2.69
CA GLY A 260 -35.67 -5.67 -2.08
C GLY A 260 -34.44 -5.87 -2.96
N VAL A 261 -34.64 -5.98 -4.28
CA VAL A 261 -33.58 -6.20 -5.26
C VAL A 261 -33.29 -4.92 -6.04
N THR A 262 -32.02 -4.51 -6.10
CA THR A 262 -31.56 -3.36 -6.89
C THR A 262 -30.54 -3.81 -7.90
N THR A 263 -30.82 -3.53 -9.18
CA THR A 263 -29.88 -3.76 -10.27
C THR A 263 -29.08 -2.50 -10.53
N VAL A 264 -27.77 -2.63 -10.62
CA VAL A 264 -26.85 -1.56 -11.01
C VAL A 264 -26.22 -1.92 -12.34
N THR A 265 -26.33 -1.02 -13.33
CA THR A 265 -25.75 -1.20 -14.67
C THR A 265 -24.74 -0.08 -14.94
N VAL A 266 -23.51 -0.45 -15.31
CA VAL A 266 -22.45 0.51 -15.64
C VAL A 266 -22.28 0.60 -17.15
N ALA A 267 -22.24 1.80 -17.71
CA ALA A 267 -21.95 2.04 -19.12
C ALA A 267 -20.82 3.08 -19.29
N PRO A 268 -20.05 3.02 -20.40
CA PRO A 268 -20.07 1.98 -21.43
C PRO A 268 -19.52 0.63 -20.94
N GLY A 269 -20.07 -0.48 -21.46
CA GLY A 269 -19.70 -1.86 -21.08
C GLY A 269 -20.90 -2.74 -20.67
N GLY A 270 -21.92 -2.16 -20.06
CA GLY A 270 -23.16 -2.85 -19.71
C GLY A 270 -23.04 -3.81 -18.50
N THR A 271 -21.93 -3.74 -17.74
CA THR A 271 -21.70 -4.60 -16.57
C THR A 271 -22.83 -4.45 -15.56
N ARG A 272 -23.43 -5.58 -15.19
CA ARG A 272 -24.57 -5.64 -14.25
C ARG A 272 -24.16 -6.21 -12.89
N SER A 273 -24.68 -5.63 -11.81
CA SER A 273 -24.61 -6.18 -10.46
C SER A 273 -25.99 -6.10 -9.80
N THR A 274 -26.31 -7.06 -8.94
CA THR A 274 -27.59 -7.14 -8.23
C THR A 274 -27.36 -7.13 -6.73
N TYR A 275 -27.97 -6.16 -6.05
CA TYR A 275 -27.92 -5.97 -4.61
C TYR A 275 -29.23 -6.47 -4.03
N ARG A 276 -29.17 -7.35 -3.03
CA ARG A 276 -30.35 -7.90 -2.34
C ARG A 276 -30.36 -7.44 -0.91
N HIS A 277 -31.53 -7.00 -0.44
CA HIS A 277 -31.70 -6.44 0.89
C HIS A 277 -32.83 -7.14 1.64
N ASP A 278 -32.78 -7.09 2.97
CA ASP A 278 -33.93 -7.46 3.80
C ASP A 278 -34.88 -6.26 4.02
N ALA A 279 -35.96 -6.49 4.77
CA ALA A 279 -36.94 -5.47 5.12
C ALA A 279 -36.37 -4.37 6.03
N ASP A 280 -35.20 -4.53 6.64
CA ASP A 280 -34.52 -3.48 7.41
C ASP A 280 -33.54 -2.67 6.55
N GLY A 281 -33.43 -2.98 5.25
CA GLY A 281 -32.52 -2.33 4.30
C GLY A 281 -31.07 -2.77 4.43
N ARG A 282 -30.79 -3.87 5.15
CA ARG A 282 -29.45 -4.45 5.27
C ARG A 282 -29.11 -5.26 4.03
N LEU A 283 -27.85 -5.20 3.59
CA LEU A 283 -27.37 -5.87 2.40
C LEU A 283 -27.15 -7.37 2.64
N LEU A 284 -28.04 -8.21 2.10
CA LEU A 284 -27.96 -9.67 2.16
C LEU A 284 -27.03 -10.26 1.11
N ALA A 285 -26.98 -9.70 -0.10
CA ALA A 285 -26.08 -10.20 -1.14
C ALA A 285 -25.72 -9.15 -2.19
N VAL A 286 -24.51 -9.25 -2.72
CA VAL A 286 -24.11 -8.62 -3.98
C VAL A 286 -23.78 -9.74 -4.95
N VAL A 287 -24.50 -9.77 -6.08
CA VAL A 287 -24.35 -10.77 -7.14
C VAL A 287 -23.83 -10.07 -8.38
N ASP A 288 -22.67 -10.50 -8.87
CA ASP A 288 -22.13 -9.99 -10.13
C ASP A 288 -22.88 -10.55 -11.35
N GLN A 289 -22.58 -10.04 -12.55
CA GLN A 289 -23.23 -10.50 -13.78
C GLN A 289 -22.95 -11.97 -14.13
N SER A 290 -21.88 -12.57 -13.58
CA SER A 290 -21.56 -13.98 -13.74
C SER A 290 -22.30 -14.89 -12.75
N GLY A 291 -23.11 -14.31 -11.86
CA GLY A 291 -23.88 -15.03 -10.85
C GLY A 291 -23.10 -15.37 -9.58
N ARG A 292 -21.82 -14.95 -9.46
CA ARG A 292 -21.07 -15.12 -8.22
C ARG A 292 -21.55 -14.09 -7.20
N ALA A 293 -21.62 -14.51 -5.95
CA ALA A 293 -22.26 -13.71 -4.92
C ALA A 293 -21.42 -13.65 -3.64
N ARG A 294 -21.32 -12.45 -3.08
CA ARG A 294 -20.99 -12.27 -1.66
C ARG A 294 -22.31 -12.20 -0.89
N ARG A 295 -22.51 -13.06 0.10
CA ARG A 295 -23.73 -13.10 0.93
C ARG A 295 -23.42 -12.75 2.37
N GLN A 296 -24.38 -12.17 3.07
CA GLN A 296 -24.27 -11.73 4.45
C GLN A 296 -25.50 -12.18 5.23
N VAL A 297 -25.27 -12.55 6.49
CA VAL A 297 -26.31 -12.96 7.44
C VAL A 297 -26.16 -12.12 8.69
N PHE A 298 -27.27 -11.60 9.20
CA PHE A 298 -27.34 -10.82 10.43
C PHE A 298 -28.01 -11.64 11.54
N ASP A 299 -27.64 -11.41 12.80
CA ASP A 299 -28.31 -12.00 13.96
C ASP A 299 -29.61 -11.24 14.33
N GLY A 300 -30.31 -11.70 15.37
CA GLY A 300 -31.57 -11.09 15.83
C GLY A 300 -31.42 -9.65 16.35
N ASP A 301 -30.20 -9.23 16.70
CA ASP A 301 -29.87 -7.85 17.10
C ASP A 301 -29.36 -7.01 15.92
N GLY A 302 -29.36 -7.57 14.71
CA GLY A 302 -28.94 -6.92 13.47
C GLY A 302 -27.43 -6.83 13.26
N ARG A 303 -26.63 -7.55 14.04
CA ARG A 303 -25.16 -7.59 13.89
C ARG A 303 -24.75 -8.60 12.84
N LEU A 304 -23.66 -8.34 12.13
CA LEU A 304 -23.15 -9.24 11.08
C LEU A 304 -22.70 -10.59 11.67
N ALA A 305 -23.48 -11.64 11.47
CA ALA A 305 -23.21 -12.99 12.00
C ALA A 305 -22.37 -13.82 11.03
N ALA A 306 -22.58 -13.68 9.72
CA ALA A 306 -21.84 -14.42 8.71
C ALA A 306 -21.63 -13.63 7.42
N VAL A 307 -20.52 -13.87 6.73
CA VAL A 307 -20.26 -13.47 5.35
C VAL A 307 -19.81 -14.71 4.60
N GLU A 308 -20.54 -15.08 3.56
CA GLU A 308 -20.13 -16.07 2.57
C GLU A 308 -19.52 -15.31 1.39
N LEU A 309 -18.27 -15.62 1.08
CA LEU A 309 -17.58 -15.05 -0.06
C LEU A 309 -17.93 -15.83 -1.35
N PRO A 310 -17.65 -15.27 -2.54
CA PRO A 310 -17.93 -15.92 -3.83
C PRO A 310 -17.37 -17.34 -3.97
N ASP A 311 -16.34 -17.67 -3.20
CA ASP A 311 -15.64 -18.95 -3.15
C ASP A 311 -16.27 -19.99 -2.22
N GLY A 312 -17.35 -19.62 -1.51
CA GLY A 312 -17.96 -20.43 -0.45
C GLY A 312 -17.23 -20.34 0.89
N ARG A 313 -16.12 -19.59 0.99
CA ARG A 313 -15.44 -19.35 2.28
C ARG A 313 -16.38 -18.56 3.18
N LEU A 314 -16.51 -19.06 4.40
CA LEU A 314 -17.39 -18.48 5.40
C LEU A 314 -16.57 -17.74 6.46
N LEU A 315 -16.89 -16.48 6.67
CA LEU A 315 -16.50 -15.68 7.82
C LEU A 315 -17.69 -15.66 8.78
N THR A 316 -17.56 -16.20 9.99
CA THR A 316 -18.61 -16.11 11.03
C THR A 316 -18.13 -15.32 12.24
N ARG A 317 -19.07 -14.70 12.94
CA ARG A 317 -18.83 -13.97 14.20
C ARG A 317 -19.87 -14.34 15.23
N THR A 318 -19.43 -14.44 16.49
CA THR A 318 -20.32 -14.49 17.64
C THR A 318 -20.05 -13.32 18.56
N TYR A 319 -21.07 -12.90 19.30
CA TYR A 319 -21.05 -11.69 20.09
C TYR A 319 -21.46 -11.97 21.54
N ASP A 320 -20.99 -11.16 22.47
CA ASP A 320 -21.57 -11.08 23.82
C ASP A 320 -22.87 -10.23 23.79
N PRO A 321 -23.65 -10.14 24.88
CA PRO A 321 -24.85 -9.31 24.93
C PRO A 321 -24.61 -7.80 24.70
N ARG A 322 -23.39 -7.31 24.95
CA ARG A 322 -23.00 -5.93 24.67
C ARG A 322 -22.61 -5.70 23.21
N GLY A 323 -22.42 -6.79 22.46
CA GLY A 323 -22.10 -6.83 21.04
C GLY A 323 -20.62 -7.02 20.75
N ASN A 324 -19.76 -7.29 21.74
CA ASN A 324 -18.33 -7.48 21.52
C ASN A 324 -18.08 -8.82 20.83
N VAL A 325 -17.16 -8.86 19.86
CA VAL A 325 -16.87 -10.09 19.10
C VAL A 325 -16.18 -11.10 20.01
N LEU A 326 -16.86 -12.15 20.44
CA LEU A 326 -16.27 -13.22 21.25
C LEU A 326 -15.42 -14.18 20.40
N ARG A 327 -15.89 -14.48 19.20
CA ARG A 327 -15.25 -15.42 18.27
C ARG A 327 -15.43 -14.92 16.85
N GLN A 328 -14.35 -14.97 16.08
CA GLN A 328 -14.37 -14.82 14.63
C GLN A 328 -13.82 -16.10 14.01
N THR A 329 -14.55 -16.69 13.06
CA THR A 329 -14.09 -17.86 12.32
C THR A 329 -13.93 -17.49 10.86
N ASP A 330 -12.74 -17.68 10.28
CA ASP A 330 -12.48 -17.43 8.86
C ASP A 330 -11.97 -18.70 8.17
N GLY A 331 -12.81 -19.33 7.34
CA GLY A 331 -12.45 -20.57 6.64
C GLY A 331 -12.06 -21.69 7.61
N GLY A 332 -12.72 -21.75 8.77
CA GLY A 332 -12.44 -22.70 9.85
C GLY A 332 -11.44 -22.20 10.92
N ARG A 333 -10.65 -21.17 10.64
CA ARG A 333 -9.67 -20.60 11.58
C ARG A 333 -10.35 -19.74 12.62
N VAL A 334 -10.10 -20.02 13.90
CA VAL A 334 -10.83 -19.36 15.00
C VAL A 334 -9.93 -18.37 15.70
N THR A 335 -10.31 -17.10 15.72
CA THR A 335 -9.76 -16.11 16.65
C THR A 335 -10.79 -15.84 17.74
N ALA A 336 -10.39 -15.94 19.00
CA ALA A 336 -11.24 -15.66 20.15
C ALA A 336 -10.75 -14.42 20.91
N TYR A 337 -11.70 -13.69 21.50
CA TYR A 337 -11.42 -12.49 22.28
C TYR A 337 -12.08 -12.60 23.65
N SER A 338 -11.49 -11.93 24.63
CA SER A 338 -12.10 -11.70 25.94
C SER A 338 -12.02 -10.22 26.27
N TYR A 339 -12.99 -9.75 27.04
CA TYR A 339 -13.18 -8.34 27.35
C TYR A 339 -13.31 -8.15 28.86
N ASP A 340 -12.99 -6.95 29.36
CA ASP A 340 -13.36 -6.52 30.71
C ASP A 340 -14.69 -5.77 30.73
N GLU A 341 -15.09 -5.28 31.90
CA GLU A 341 -16.35 -4.54 32.10
C GLU A 341 -16.42 -3.20 31.37
N GLN A 342 -15.28 -2.70 30.86
CA GLN A 342 -15.18 -1.49 30.05
C GLN A 342 -15.08 -1.79 28.54
N ASP A 343 -15.33 -3.03 28.13
CA ASP A 343 -15.25 -3.52 26.75
C ASP A 343 -13.82 -3.45 26.15
N ARG A 344 -12.78 -3.49 26.99
CA ARG A 344 -11.37 -3.52 26.54
C ARG A 344 -10.92 -4.96 26.35
N VAL A 345 -10.16 -5.25 25.29
CA VAL A 345 -9.69 -6.60 24.95
C VAL A 345 -8.64 -7.07 25.96
N THR A 346 -8.96 -8.02 26.85
CA THR A 346 -8.05 -8.57 27.86
C THR A 346 -7.21 -9.74 27.33
N SER A 347 -7.74 -10.48 26.36
CA SER A 347 -6.95 -11.48 25.63
C SER A 347 -7.43 -11.68 24.20
N ARG A 348 -6.49 -12.05 23.33
CA ARG A 348 -6.74 -12.50 21.96
C ARG A 348 -6.05 -13.85 21.77
N THR A 349 -6.83 -14.86 21.40
CA THR A 349 -6.33 -16.19 21.06
C THR A 349 -6.39 -16.36 19.55
N ASP A 350 -5.26 -16.65 18.92
CA ASP A 350 -5.19 -16.87 17.48
C ASP A 350 -5.62 -18.31 17.10
N PRO A 351 -5.70 -18.65 15.80
CA PRO A 351 -6.10 -19.99 15.35
C PRO A 351 -5.20 -21.14 15.82
N THR A 352 -3.94 -20.89 16.19
CA THR A 352 -3.01 -21.91 16.73
C THR A 352 -3.20 -22.14 18.23
N GLY A 353 -4.07 -21.35 18.88
CA GLY A 353 -4.25 -21.34 20.33
C GLY A 353 -3.25 -20.44 21.06
N ALA A 354 -2.38 -19.71 20.35
CA ALA A 354 -1.46 -18.77 20.96
C ALA A 354 -2.23 -17.56 21.51
N VAL A 355 -1.90 -17.15 22.75
CA VAL A 355 -2.66 -16.14 23.48
C VAL A 355 -1.81 -14.91 23.76
N ILE A 356 -2.26 -13.76 23.25
CA ILE A 356 -1.76 -12.44 23.67
C ILE A 356 -2.67 -11.93 24.79
N ARG A 357 -2.07 -11.43 25.87
CA ARG A 357 -2.81 -10.88 27.02
C ARG A 357 -2.49 -9.41 27.21
N HIS A 358 -3.52 -8.63 27.53
CA HIS A 358 -3.42 -7.21 27.83
C HIS A 358 -3.86 -6.97 29.27
N ALA A 359 -3.10 -6.17 30.01
CA ALA A 359 -3.53 -5.58 31.26
C ALA A 359 -3.64 -4.07 31.10
N TYR A 360 -4.55 -3.48 31.86
CA TYR A 360 -4.88 -2.06 31.79
C TYR A 360 -4.88 -1.47 33.19
N ASP A 361 -4.42 -0.23 33.31
CA ASP A 361 -4.60 0.55 34.54
C ASP A 361 -6.01 1.13 34.60
N ALA A 362 -6.47 1.50 35.79
CA ALA A 362 -7.82 2.02 36.00
C ALA A 362 -8.04 3.30 35.17
N GLY A 363 -9.10 3.32 34.34
CA GLY A 363 -9.46 4.46 33.49
C GLY A 363 -8.81 4.49 32.11
N ASN A 364 -7.67 3.84 31.89
CA ASN A 364 -6.95 3.87 30.61
C ASN A 364 -7.55 2.89 29.59
N ARG A 365 -7.77 3.33 28.35
CA ARG A 365 -8.19 2.44 27.25
C ARG A 365 -7.01 1.74 26.55
N LEU A 366 -5.79 2.24 26.76
CA LEU A 366 -4.56 1.62 26.27
C LEU A 366 -3.99 0.64 27.31
N PRO A 367 -3.39 -0.49 26.87
CA PRO A 367 -2.79 -1.44 27.79
C PRO A 367 -1.59 -0.84 28.53
N SER A 368 -1.44 -1.14 29.82
CA SER A 368 -0.23 -0.87 30.61
C SER A 368 0.77 -2.03 30.54
N ARG A 369 0.32 -3.21 30.11
CA ARG A 369 1.16 -4.39 29.91
C ARG A 369 0.62 -5.28 28.80
N VAL A 370 1.52 -5.76 27.95
CA VAL A 370 1.24 -6.77 26.92
C VAL A 370 2.12 -7.98 27.17
N VAL A 371 1.52 -9.17 27.19
CA VAL A 371 2.24 -10.44 27.32
C VAL A 371 2.00 -11.24 26.04
N ASP A 372 3.09 -11.54 25.35
CA ASP A 372 3.04 -12.36 24.14
C ASP A 372 2.80 -13.85 24.48
N PRO A 373 2.55 -14.71 23.48
CA PRO A 373 2.30 -16.14 23.72
C PRO A 373 3.49 -16.93 24.25
N THR A 374 4.69 -16.34 24.29
CA THR A 374 5.91 -16.93 24.86
C THR A 374 6.14 -16.51 26.31
N GLY A 375 5.36 -15.55 26.81
CA GLY A 375 5.47 -14.96 28.13
C GLY A 375 6.34 -13.71 28.18
N ALA A 376 6.95 -13.31 27.07
CA ALA A 376 7.69 -12.05 26.97
C ALA A 376 6.72 -10.89 27.22
N THR A 377 7.18 -9.92 28.02
CA THR A 377 6.33 -8.88 28.58
C THR A 377 6.83 -7.52 28.12
N THR A 378 5.97 -6.77 27.41
CA THR A 378 6.14 -5.34 27.17
C THR A 378 5.36 -4.55 28.22
N ARG A 379 5.99 -3.53 28.82
CA ARG A 379 5.34 -2.60 29.76
C ARG A 379 5.19 -1.24 29.10
N LEU A 380 4.05 -0.60 29.36
CA LEU A 380 3.67 0.68 28.76
C LEU A 380 3.25 1.63 29.88
N THR A 381 3.89 2.80 29.97
CA THR A 381 3.43 3.87 30.86
C THR A 381 2.49 4.77 30.11
N VAL A 382 1.21 4.76 30.49
CA VAL A 382 0.15 5.54 29.85
C VAL A 382 -0.23 6.71 30.75
N VAL A 383 -0.02 7.93 30.28
CA VAL A 383 -0.39 9.19 30.95
C VAL A 383 -1.33 9.96 30.03
N ASP A 384 -2.50 10.35 30.55
CA ASP A 384 -3.53 11.07 29.80
C ASP A 384 -3.86 10.41 28.44
N ASP A 385 -4.04 9.09 28.40
CA ASP A 385 -4.28 8.29 27.18
C ASP A 385 -3.15 8.34 26.11
N LEU A 386 -1.92 8.69 26.51
CA LEU A 386 -0.73 8.68 25.65
C LEU A 386 0.33 7.73 26.23
N ILE A 387 0.96 6.93 25.37
CA ILE A 387 2.08 6.08 25.77
C ILE A 387 3.32 6.97 25.88
N THR A 388 3.84 7.16 27.09
CA THR A 388 5.02 8.01 27.36
C THR A 388 6.30 7.18 27.53
N GLU A 389 6.16 5.88 27.80
CA GLU A 389 7.27 4.95 27.96
C GLU A 389 6.88 3.56 27.46
N VAL A 390 7.81 2.91 26.77
CA VAL A 390 7.73 1.51 26.36
C VAL A 390 8.98 0.81 26.88
N ILE A 391 8.80 -0.28 27.63
CA ILE A 391 9.89 -1.17 28.05
C ILE A 391 9.62 -2.53 27.41
N ASP A 392 10.52 -2.99 26.55
CA ASP A 392 10.42 -4.31 25.92
C ASP A 392 10.73 -5.46 26.90
N ALA A 393 10.73 -6.69 26.39
CA ALA A 393 10.94 -7.88 27.21
C ALA A 393 12.38 -8.00 27.74
N GLU A 394 13.33 -7.37 27.04
CA GLU A 394 14.75 -7.30 27.38
C GLU A 394 15.07 -6.16 28.36
N GLY A 395 14.09 -5.29 28.66
CA GLY A 395 14.23 -4.14 29.54
C GLY A 395 14.73 -2.87 28.84
N ALA A 396 14.83 -2.88 27.51
CA ALA A 396 15.19 -1.70 26.73
C ALA A 396 14.04 -0.69 26.74
N LYS A 397 14.35 0.54 27.13
CA LYS A 397 13.38 1.60 27.39
C LYS A 397 13.36 2.62 26.25
N THR A 398 12.19 2.87 25.69
CA THR A 398 11.92 3.98 24.77
C THR A 398 11.00 5.00 25.44
N THR A 399 11.30 6.29 25.36
CA THR A 399 10.43 7.36 25.88
C THR A 399 9.84 8.21 24.76
N LEU A 400 8.59 8.63 24.95
CA LEU A 400 7.83 9.46 24.01
C LEU A 400 7.37 10.73 24.73
N GLU A 401 7.65 11.88 24.13
CA GLU A 401 7.24 13.19 24.65
C GLU A 401 6.21 13.81 23.72
N TYR A 402 5.22 14.48 24.30
CA TYR A 402 4.12 15.12 23.56
C TYR A 402 4.02 16.60 23.92
N ASP A 403 3.58 17.42 22.96
CA ASP A 403 3.23 18.81 23.24
C ASP A 403 1.81 18.95 23.85
N SER A 404 1.40 20.19 24.17
CA SER A 404 0.04 20.49 24.64
C SER A 404 -1.06 20.18 23.62
N GLY A 405 -0.68 20.06 22.34
CA GLY A 405 -1.50 19.58 21.24
C GLY A 405 -1.68 18.07 21.21
N ARG A 406 -1.04 17.32 22.13
CA ARG A 406 -0.97 15.85 22.16
C ARG A 406 -0.28 15.25 20.94
N ARG A 407 0.63 16.01 20.30
CA ARG A 407 1.45 15.57 19.15
C ARG A 407 2.83 15.13 19.63
N LEU A 408 3.37 14.07 19.04
CA LEU A 408 4.67 13.47 19.41
C LEU A 408 5.82 14.42 19.04
N VAL A 409 6.50 15.01 20.02
CA VAL A 409 7.61 15.97 19.78
C VAL A 409 8.99 15.36 19.96
N ALA A 410 9.11 14.24 20.69
CA ALA A 410 10.37 13.54 20.82
C ALA A 410 10.19 12.02 21.01
N VAL A 411 11.09 11.25 20.43
CA VAL A 411 11.27 9.82 20.68
C VAL A 411 12.72 9.60 21.09
N THR A 412 12.94 9.05 22.27
CA THR A 412 14.28 8.70 22.76
C THR A 412 14.40 7.19 22.85
N ASN A 413 15.37 6.63 22.13
CA ASN A 413 15.63 5.18 22.09
C ASN A 413 16.32 4.70 23.40
N PRO A 414 16.53 3.39 23.58
CA PRO A 414 17.22 2.84 24.76
C PRO A 414 18.67 3.31 24.96
N ALA A 415 19.34 3.80 23.90
CA ALA A 415 20.69 4.37 24.00
C ALA A 415 20.68 5.85 24.44
N GLY A 416 19.52 6.50 24.52
CA GLY A 416 19.39 7.92 24.83
C GLY A 416 19.41 8.84 23.60
N ASP A 417 19.39 8.30 22.39
CA ASP A 417 19.36 9.09 21.16
C ASP A 417 17.94 9.60 20.91
N THR A 418 17.80 10.92 20.77
CA THR A 418 16.49 11.57 20.64
C THR A 418 16.24 12.08 19.22
N THR A 419 15.19 11.56 18.57
CA THR A 419 14.61 12.18 17.36
C THR A 419 13.55 13.19 17.78
N ARG A 420 13.55 14.38 17.18
CA ARG A 420 12.57 15.45 17.49
C ARG A 420 11.70 15.76 16.29
N HIS A 421 10.45 16.13 16.57
CA HIS A 421 9.47 16.54 15.58
C HIS A 421 8.98 17.94 15.91
N GLU A 422 9.05 18.84 14.93
CA GLU A 422 8.46 20.18 15.01
C GLU A 422 7.19 20.21 14.15
N TYR A 423 6.17 20.92 14.62
CA TYR A 423 4.90 21.07 13.94
C TYR A 423 4.57 22.53 13.67
N ASP A 424 3.87 22.80 12.57
CA ASP A 424 3.29 24.12 12.32
C ASP A 424 2.03 24.36 13.19
N ALA A 425 1.46 25.56 13.08
CA ALA A 425 0.26 25.94 13.82
C ALA A 425 -0.97 25.06 13.51
N THR A 426 -0.98 24.42 12.34
CA THR A 426 -2.06 23.53 11.88
C THR A 426 -1.82 22.06 12.25
N GLY A 427 -0.67 21.73 12.87
CA GLY A 427 -0.29 20.38 13.28
C GLY A 427 0.31 19.50 12.21
N ARG A 428 0.77 20.07 11.10
CA ARG A 428 1.58 19.36 10.11
C ARG A 428 3.06 19.43 10.50
N HIS A 429 3.86 18.45 10.08
CA HIS A 429 5.30 18.45 10.35
C HIS A 429 5.98 19.67 9.73
N ALA A 430 6.57 20.55 10.54
CA ALA A 430 7.44 21.62 10.05
C ALA A 430 8.88 21.13 9.88
N ALA A 431 9.35 20.26 10.78
CA ALA A 431 10.66 19.65 10.69
C ALA A 431 10.75 18.29 11.41
N VAL A 432 11.72 17.49 10.98
CA VAL A 432 12.19 16.29 11.71
C VAL A 432 13.68 16.44 11.91
N ILE A 433 14.12 16.28 13.15
CA ILE A 433 15.51 16.48 13.59
C ILE A 433 16.02 15.15 14.12
N THR A 434 17.07 14.62 13.50
CA THR A 434 17.72 13.39 13.94
C THR A 434 18.48 13.60 15.27
N PRO A 435 18.87 12.52 15.97
CA PRO A 435 19.73 12.62 17.15
C PRO A 435 21.06 13.35 16.89
N LEU A 436 21.54 13.35 15.65
CA LEU A 436 22.76 14.05 15.23
C LEU A 436 22.52 15.51 14.81
N GLY A 437 21.28 16.03 14.92
CA GLY A 437 20.90 17.39 14.57
C GLY A 437 20.62 17.62 13.08
N ALA A 438 20.72 16.59 12.23
CA ALA A 438 20.35 16.70 10.83
C ALA A 438 18.85 16.98 10.71
N THR A 439 18.48 18.05 10.00
CA THR A 439 17.11 18.57 9.99
C THR A 439 16.51 18.52 8.60
N THR A 440 15.41 17.80 8.44
CA THR A 440 14.56 17.85 7.23
C THR A 440 13.40 18.81 7.51
N ARG A 441 13.12 19.74 6.61
CA ARG A 441 12.02 20.73 6.77
C ARG A 441 10.96 20.55 5.71
N TYR A 442 9.71 20.81 6.07
CA TYR A 442 8.57 20.72 5.16
C TYR A 442 7.84 22.06 5.09
N ARG A 443 7.40 22.42 3.90
CA ARG A 443 6.57 23.60 3.64
C ARG A 443 5.32 23.15 2.91
N TYR A 444 4.22 23.80 3.22
CA TYR A 444 2.93 23.44 2.66
C TYR A 444 2.27 24.63 1.96
N ASP A 445 1.42 24.34 0.99
CA ASP A 445 0.55 25.35 0.38
C ASP A 445 -0.66 25.68 1.28
N ALA A 446 -1.47 26.65 0.81
CA ALA A 446 -2.68 27.08 1.50
C ALA A 446 -3.73 25.96 1.67
N ALA A 447 -3.68 24.93 0.81
CA ALA A 447 -4.60 23.80 0.81
C ALA A 447 -4.21 22.67 1.76
N GLY A 448 -3.09 22.76 2.46
CA GLY A 448 -2.66 21.65 3.32
C GLY A 448 -1.54 20.79 2.73
N ARG A 449 -1.24 20.93 1.44
CA ARG A 449 -0.46 19.95 0.66
C ARG A 449 1.02 20.29 0.69
N LEU A 450 1.89 19.28 0.61
CA LEU A 450 3.35 19.46 0.68
C LEU A 450 3.83 20.25 -0.54
N ALA A 451 4.25 21.49 -0.37
CA ALA A 451 4.75 22.35 -1.44
C ALA A 451 6.27 22.26 -1.62
N ALA A 452 7.01 22.00 -0.53
CA ALA A 452 8.44 21.76 -0.61
C ALA A 452 8.96 20.90 0.56
N ALA A 453 9.98 20.10 0.28
CA ALA A 453 10.81 19.41 1.26
C ALA A 453 12.26 19.89 1.13
N VAL A 454 12.89 20.22 2.26
CA VAL A 454 14.30 20.63 2.33
C VAL A 454 15.07 19.55 3.09
N ASP A 455 16.03 18.91 2.44
CA ASP A 455 16.87 17.90 3.06
C ASP A 455 17.91 18.51 4.03
N PRO A 456 18.57 17.69 4.87
CA PRO A 456 19.57 18.18 5.82
C PRO A 456 20.82 18.83 5.20
N THR A 457 21.03 18.70 3.88
CA THR A 457 22.11 19.33 3.11
C THR A 457 21.67 20.61 2.41
N GLY A 458 20.38 20.97 2.50
CA GLY A 458 19.79 22.17 1.91
C GLY A 458 19.18 21.97 0.52
N GLY A 459 19.19 20.75 -0.03
CA GLY A 459 18.52 20.42 -1.28
C GLY A 459 17.01 20.61 -1.15
N VAL A 460 16.37 21.25 -2.13
CA VAL A 460 14.94 21.57 -2.11
C VAL A 460 14.21 20.81 -3.20
N THR A 461 13.27 19.95 -2.82
CA THR A 461 12.30 19.35 -3.75
C THR A 461 10.99 20.12 -3.66
N GLN A 462 10.45 20.55 -4.80
CA GLN A 462 9.20 21.33 -4.89
C GLN A 462 8.08 20.51 -5.54
N TYR A 463 6.84 20.78 -5.16
CA TYR A 463 5.66 20.13 -5.70
C TYR A 463 4.59 21.16 -6.06
N ALA A 464 3.97 20.96 -7.22
CA ALA A 464 2.82 21.75 -7.66
C ALA A 464 1.62 20.83 -7.94
N TYR A 465 0.42 21.34 -7.71
CA TYR A 465 -0.81 20.56 -7.79
C TYR A 465 -1.85 21.27 -8.67
N THR A 466 -2.79 20.48 -9.21
CA THR A 466 -4.00 21.00 -9.86
C THR A 466 -4.94 21.64 -8.84
N ALA A 467 -5.93 22.38 -9.33
CA ALA A 467 -7.03 22.88 -8.50
C ALA A 467 -7.84 21.76 -7.82
N SER A 468 -7.88 20.57 -8.43
CA SER A 468 -8.54 19.37 -7.88
C SER A 468 -7.69 18.60 -6.86
N GLY A 469 -6.42 18.98 -6.62
CA GLY A 469 -5.58 18.28 -5.63
C GLY A 469 -4.55 17.30 -6.20
N MET A 470 -4.55 17.07 -7.51
CA MET A 470 -3.68 16.09 -8.16
C MET A 470 -2.26 16.64 -8.34
N LEU A 471 -1.24 15.80 -8.18
CA LEU A 471 0.17 16.22 -8.35
C LEU A 471 0.44 16.56 -9.82
N LEU A 472 0.63 17.84 -10.13
CA LEU A 472 0.87 18.35 -11.48
C LEU A 472 2.36 18.24 -11.85
N SER A 473 3.25 18.58 -10.93
CA SER A 473 4.69 18.46 -11.18
C SER A 473 5.51 18.33 -9.90
N SER A 474 6.72 17.77 -10.05
CA SER A 474 7.74 17.75 -9.01
C SER A 474 9.07 18.23 -9.59
N THR A 475 9.74 19.12 -8.86
CA THR A 475 11.06 19.65 -9.21
C THR A 475 12.08 19.19 -8.18
N ASP A 476 13.15 18.53 -8.62
CA ASP A 476 14.22 18.04 -7.74
C ASP A 476 15.21 19.18 -7.36
N PRO A 477 16.15 18.93 -6.42
CA PRO A 477 17.15 19.94 -6.04
C PRO A 477 18.10 20.38 -7.16
N SER A 478 18.19 19.64 -8.28
CA SER A 478 18.97 20.03 -9.46
C SER A 478 18.20 20.93 -10.44
N GLY A 479 16.88 21.07 -10.24
CA GLY A 479 15.98 21.81 -11.12
C GLY A 479 15.32 20.95 -12.19
N ALA A 480 15.52 19.63 -12.17
CA ALA A 480 14.89 18.70 -13.09
C ALA A 480 13.40 18.56 -12.76
N VAL A 481 12.53 18.62 -13.77
CA VAL A 481 11.06 18.71 -13.57
C VAL A 481 10.33 17.56 -14.24
N ARG A 482 9.53 16.84 -13.45
CA ARG A 482 8.60 15.81 -13.92
C ARG A 482 7.17 16.34 -13.91
N HIS A 483 6.40 16.07 -14.97
CA HIS A 483 5.01 16.50 -15.10
C HIS A 483 4.03 15.33 -15.23
N HIS A 484 2.78 15.58 -14.82
CA HIS A 484 1.66 14.65 -14.97
C HIS A 484 0.48 15.37 -15.62
N GLU A 485 -0.23 14.67 -16.50
CA GLU A 485 -1.44 15.15 -17.17
C GLU A 485 -2.62 14.24 -16.81
N PHE A 486 -3.78 14.85 -16.59
CA PHE A 486 -4.99 14.16 -16.14
C PHE A 486 -6.15 14.45 -17.09
N ASP A 487 -7.06 13.48 -17.26
CA ASP A 487 -8.31 13.68 -18.00
C ASP A 487 -9.41 14.35 -17.14
N ALA A 488 -10.61 14.44 -17.71
CA ALA A 488 -11.77 15.02 -17.04
C ALA A 488 -12.26 14.20 -15.83
N GLU A 489 -11.83 12.94 -15.68
CA GLU A 489 -12.15 12.04 -14.58
C GLU A 489 -11.00 11.97 -13.55
N ASP A 490 -10.03 12.90 -13.61
CA ASP A 490 -8.80 12.90 -12.78
C ASP A 490 -7.94 11.65 -12.93
N ARG A 491 -8.06 10.91 -14.04
CA ARG A 491 -7.18 9.77 -14.33
C ARG A 491 -5.91 10.26 -15.02
N LEU A 492 -4.77 9.68 -14.63
CA LEU A 492 -3.48 9.98 -15.25
C LEU A 492 -3.49 9.55 -16.73
N VAL A 493 -3.35 10.48 -17.66
CA VAL A 493 -3.28 10.19 -19.11
C VAL A 493 -1.89 10.35 -19.69
N ALA A 494 -1.03 11.13 -19.04
CA ALA A 494 0.38 11.20 -19.40
C ALA A 494 1.28 11.47 -18.20
N ARG A 495 2.49 10.93 -18.26
CA ARG A 495 3.61 11.26 -17.39
C ARG A 495 4.77 11.67 -18.28
N VAL A 496 5.30 12.87 -18.05
CA VAL A 496 6.43 13.42 -18.76
C VAL A 496 7.62 13.46 -17.80
N ASP A 497 8.70 12.76 -18.16
CA ASP A 497 9.93 12.75 -17.38
C ASP A 497 10.73 14.05 -17.51
N GLU A 498 11.85 14.13 -16.80
CA GLU A 498 12.68 15.33 -16.68
C GLU A 498 13.41 15.72 -17.98
N LEU A 499 13.36 14.86 -19.00
CA LEU A 499 13.89 15.07 -20.34
C LEU A 499 12.80 15.26 -21.41
N GLY A 500 11.52 15.24 -21.03
CA GLY A 500 10.38 15.36 -21.95
C GLY A 500 9.91 14.03 -22.54
N GLY A 501 10.40 12.89 -22.06
CA GLY A 501 9.92 11.56 -22.42
C GLY A 501 8.52 11.32 -21.88
N THR A 502 7.56 11.08 -22.78
CA THR A 502 6.15 10.94 -22.40
C THR A 502 5.70 9.48 -22.38
N THR A 503 5.21 9.01 -21.23
CA THR A 503 4.44 7.77 -21.13
C THR A 503 2.96 8.11 -21.05
N SER A 504 2.13 7.59 -21.97
CA SER A 504 0.69 7.87 -22.01
C SER A 504 -0.15 6.65 -21.64
N TYR A 505 -1.34 6.90 -21.10
CA TYR A 505 -2.27 5.88 -20.61
C TYR A 505 -3.65 6.08 -21.24
N GLY A 506 -4.21 5.01 -21.79
CA GLY A 506 -5.57 4.97 -22.31
C GLY A 506 -6.47 4.09 -21.45
N TYR A 507 -7.73 4.48 -21.29
CA TYR A 507 -8.71 3.76 -20.47
C TYR A 507 -9.85 3.22 -21.33
N ASP A 508 -10.41 2.07 -20.94
CA ASP A 508 -11.60 1.50 -21.58
C ASP A 508 -12.89 2.20 -21.10
N GLY A 509 -14.03 1.76 -21.64
CA GLY A 509 -15.33 2.32 -21.28
C GLY A 509 -15.74 2.13 -19.81
N ALA A 510 -15.17 1.14 -19.12
CA ALA A 510 -15.40 0.94 -17.69
C ALA A 510 -14.44 1.79 -16.83
N GLY A 511 -13.51 2.52 -17.45
CA GLY A 511 -12.50 3.34 -16.78
C GLY A 511 -11.26 2.56 -16.34
N ARG A 512 -11.05 1.34 -16.86
CA ARG A 512 -9.89 0.50 -16.55
C ARG A 512 -8.75 0.80 -17.52
N LEU A 513 -7.51 0.64 -17.09
CA LEU A 513 -6.35 0.88 -17.95
C LEU A 513 -6.39 -0.08 -19.15
N ALA A 514 -6.58 0.42 -20.36
CA ALA A 514 -6.65 -0.37 -21.59
C ALA A 514 -5.31 -0.39 -22.31
N THR A 515 -4.57 0.72 -22.28
CA THR A 515 -3.28 0.85 -22.96
C THR A 515 -2.28 1.64 -22.13
N ALA A 516 -1.01 1.26 -22.22
CA ALA A 516 0.12 2.06 -21.76
C ALA A 516 1.14 2.18 -22.89
N THR A 517 1.49 3.41 -23.27
CA THR A 517 2.45 3.68 -24.34
C THR A 517 3.69 4.30 -23.73
N SER A 518 4.83 3.63 -23.86
CA SER A 518 6.13 4.12 -23.40
C SER A 518 6.61 5.34 -24.20
N ALA A 519 7.60 6.06 -23.67
CA ALA A 519 8.25 7.17 -24.37
C ALA A 519 8.93 6.76 -25.69
N SER A 520 9.27 5.47 -25.84
CA SER A 520 9.78 4.90 -27.09
C SER A 520 8.69 4.47 -28.09
N GLY A 521 7.40 4.64 -27.76
CA GLY A 521 6.27 4.29 -28.62
C GLY A 521 5.77 2.84 -28.50
N GLY A 522 6.42 1.98 -27.71
CA GLY A 522 5.96 0.63 -27.44
C GLY A 522 4.64 0.65 -26.65
N VAL A 523 3.63 -0.09 -27.13
CA VAL A 523 2.27 -0.12 -26.56
C VAL A 523 2.02 -1.46 -25.87
N VAL A 524 1.65 -1.42 -24.60
CA VAL A 524 1.11 -2.56 -23.85
C VAL A 524 -0.40 -2.42 -23.81
N THR A 525 -1.13 -3.50 -24.09
CA THR A 525 -2.60 -3.52 -23.96
C THR A 525 -3.06 -4.49 -22.88
N TYR A 526 -4.17 -4.15 -22.23
CA TYR A 526 -4.73 -4.89 -21.11
C TYR A 526 -6.17 -5.27 -21.44
N ALA A 527 -6.53 -6.53 -21.22
CA ALA A 527 -7.89 -7.02 -21.32
C ALA A 527 -8.38 -7.50 -19.95
N TYR A 528 -9.68 -7.32 -19.72
CA TYR A 528 -10.32 -7.68 -18.47
C TYR A 528 -11.56 -8.52 -18.78
N ASP A 529 -11.95 -9.34 -17.82
CA ASP A 529 -13.28 -9.92 -17.84
C ASP A 529 -14.33 -8.93 -17.34
N ASP A 530 -15.56 -9.43 -17.37
CA ASP A 530 -16.79 -8.84 -16.88
C ASP A 530 -16.80 -8.49 -15.39
N LEU A 531 -15.73 -8.85 -14.66
CA LEU A 531 -15.60 -8.75 -13.22
C LEU A 531 -14.41 -7.85 -12.84
N ASP A 532 -13.94 -7.07 -13.82
CA ASP A 532 -12.81 -6.16 -13.73
C ASP A 532 -11.48 -6.85 -13.38
N ARG A 533 -11.37 -8.17 -13.63
CA ARG A 533 -10.13 -8.92 -13.43
C ARG A 533 -9.34 -8.97 -14.72
N LEU A 534 -8.04 -8.72 -14.63
CA LEU A 534 -7.12 -8.77 -15.77
C LEU A 534 -7.09 -10.20 -16.36
N THR A 535 -7.48 -10.38 -17.62
CA THR A 535 -7.49 -11.67 -18.31
C THR A 535 -6.33 -11.83 -19.28
N SER A 536 -5.83 -10.72 -19.83
CA SER A 536 -4.59 -10.76 -20.60
C SER A 536 -3.82 -9.45 -20.60
N VAL A 537 -2.53 -9.56 -20.85
CA VAL A 537 -1.62 -8.46 -21.17
C VAL A 537 -0.95 -8.80 -22.48
N THR A 538 -1.00 -7.87 -23.43
CA THR A 538 -0.26 -7.96 -24.68
C THR A 538 0.88 -6.97 -24.66
N ASP A 539 2.11 -7.44 -24.82
CA ASP A 539 3.29 -6.59 -24.84
C ASP A 539 3.47 -5.87 -26.20
N PRO A 540 4.44 -4.95 -26.35
CA PRO A 540 4.63 -4.22 -27.60
C PRO A 540 5.13 -5.06 -28.78
N THR A 541 5.56 -6.30 -28.54
CA THR A 541 5.92 -7.26 -29.59
C THR A 541 4.75 -8.15 -30.02
N GLY A 542 3.61 -8.07 -29.33
CA GLY A 542 2.40 -8.84 -29.61
C GLY A 542 2.27 -10.12 -28.77
N ILE A 543 3.14 -10.34 -27.79
CA ILE A 543 3.11 -11.52 -26.92
C ILE A 543 1.97 -11.37 -25.92
N VAL A 544 1.10 -12.37 -25.88
CA VAL A 544 -0.08 -12.38 -25.00
C VAL A 544 0.18 -13.27 -23.79
N THR A 545 0.26 -12.67 -22.61
CA THR A 545 0.15 -13.39 -21.34
C THR A 545 -1.31 -13.43 -20.91
N THR A 546 -1.82 -14.61 -20.56
CA THR A 546 -3.21 -14.82 -20.14
C THR A 546 -3.28 -15.21 -18.67
N TYR A 547 -4.38 -14.84 -18.03
CA TYR A 547 -4.64 -15.10 -16.61
C TYR A 547 -5.99 -15.80 -16.46
N THR A 548 -6.00 -16.91 -15.74
CA THR A 548 -7.23 -17.61 -15.37
C THR A 548 -7.46 -17.51 -13.87
N TYR A 549 -8.73 -17.59 -13.49
CA TYR A 549 -9.15 -17.48 -12.11
C TYR A 549 -10.06 -18.65 -11.76
N ASP A 550 -9.95 -19.14 -10.54
CA ASP A 550 -10.90 -20.11 -10.00
C ASP A 550 -12.26 -19.45 -9.67
N GLY A 551 -13.22 -20.26 -9.21
CA GLY A 551 -14.54 -19.77 -8.77
C GLY A 551 -14.46 -18.74 -7.65
N ALA A 552 -13.35 -18.72 -6.89
CA ALA A 552 -13.08 -17.77 -5.83
C ALA A 552 -12.60 -16.41 -6.32
N GLY A 553 -12.24 -16.30 -7.60
CA GLY A 553 -11.55 -15.14 -8.13
C GLY A 553 -10.07 -15.07 -7.79
N ARG A 554 -9.48 -16.15 -7.28
CA ARG A 554 -8.03 -16.28 -7.10
C ARG A 554 -7.43 -16.72 -8.43
N ARG A 555 -6.28 -16.14 -8.80
CA ARG A 555 -5.57 -16.48 -10.04
C ARG A 555 -5.08 -17.93 -9.96
N ASN A 556 -5.62 -18.84 -10.76
CA ASN A 556 -5.24 -20.25 -10.75
C ASN A 556 -4.41 -20.67 -11.96
N GLY A 557 -4.14 -19.74 -12.88
CA GLY A 557 -3.29 -20.02 -14.02
C GLY A 557 -2.70 -18.76 -14.65
N VAL A 558 -1.51 -18.93 -15.21
CA VAL A 558 -0.80 -17.94 -16.02
C VAL A 558 -0.32 -18.66 -17.28
N GLY A 559 -0.84 -18.27 -18.44
CA GLY A 559 -0.48 -18.87 -19.72
C GLY A 559 0.32 -17.92 -20.60
N GLY A 560 1.33 -18.44 -21.29
CA GLY A 560 2.08 -17.76 -22.35
C GLY A 560 2.34 -18.69 -23.53
N PRO A 561 3.07 -18.26 -24.56
CA PRO A 561 3.32 -19.08 -25.75
C PRO A 561 4.13 -20.37 -25.45
N ASP A 562 4.94 -20.39 -24.39
CA ASP A 562 5.74 -21.55 -23.96
C ASP A 562 5.04 -22.56 -23.05
N GLY A 563 3.85 -22.26 -22.55
CA GLY A 563 3.12 -23.13 -21.63
C GLY A 563 2.34 -22.37 -20.58
N ALA A 564 1.78 -23.10 -19.62
CA ALA A 564 0.96 -22.52 -18.57
C ALA A 564 1.42 -22.99 -17.19
N GLU A 565 1.59 -22.04 -16.28
CA GLU A 565 1.70 -22.28 -14.85
C GLU A 565 0.29 -22.39 -14.26
N SER A 566 0.07 -23.32 -13.33
CA SER A 566 -1.21 -23.44 -12.62
C SER A 566 -1.00 -23.53 -11.11
N MET A 567 -1.98 -23.01 -10.35
CA MET A 567 -1.95 -23.01 -8.90
C MET A 567 -3.21 -23.66 -8.33
N ARG A 568 -3.03 -24.42 -7.25
CA ARG A 568 -4.13 -24.92 -6.42
C ARG A 568 -4.08 -24.29 -5.04
N TYR A 569 -5.27 -24.09 -4.51
CA TYR A 569 -5.49 -23.47 -3.22
C TYR A 569 -6.18 -24.44 -2.26
N ASP A 570 -5.86 -24.35 -0.97
CA ASP A 570 -6.70 -24.93 0.08
C ASP A 570 -8.00 -24.11 0.28
N ALA A 571 -8.85 -24.59 1.18
CA ALA A 571 -10.10 -23.91 1.55
C ALA A 571 -9.87 -22.54 2.25
N ARG A 572 -8.64 -22.27 2.71
CA ARG A 572 -8.25 -21.03 3.39
C ARG A 572 -7.67 -20.00 2.42
N GLY A 573 -7.32 -20.41 1.20
CA GLY A 573 -6.71 -19.55 0.18
C GLY A 573 -5.19 -19.64 0.12
N ASN A 574 -4.57 -20.57 0.83
CA ASN A 574 -3.13 -20.81 0.74
C ASN A 574 -2.80 -21.61 -0.52
N VAL A 575 -1.72 -21.26 -1.22
CA VAL A 575 -1.23 -22.02 -2.37
C VAL A 575 -0.66 -23.34 -1.88
N VAL A 576 -1.28 -24.47 -2.22
CA VAL A 576 -0.83 -25.82 -1.81
C VAL A 576 -0.09 -26.58 -2.90
N GLU A 577 -0.27 -26.18 -4.15
CA GLU A 577 0.42 -26.77 -5.30
C GLU A 577 0.61 -25.71 -6.38
N VAL A 578 1.80 -25.68 -6.96
CA VAL A 578 2.13 -24.92 -8.18
C VAL A 578 2.71 -25.92 -9.17
N VAL A 579 2.16 -25.92 -10.38
CA VAL A 579 2.70 -26.67 -11.51
C VAL A 579 3.24 -25.64 -12.50
N ASP A 580 4.54 -25.65 -12.74
CA ASP A 580 5.18 -24.77 -13.71
C ASP A 580 4.88 -25.17 -15.17
N ALA A 581 5.33 -24.35 -16.13
CA ALA A 581 5.12 -24.60 -17.56
C ALA A 581 5.77 -25.91 -18.07
N ALA A 582 6.76 -26.45 -17.35
CA ALA A 582 7.43 -27.70 -17.66
C ALA A 582 6.73 -28.94 -17.06
N GLY A 583 5.73 -28.72 -16.20
CA GLY A 583 5.07 -29.77 -15.41
C GLY A 583 5.73 -30.07 -14.06
N GLY A 584 6.77 -29.31 -13.68
CA GLY A 584 7.40 -29.39 -12.37
C GLY A 584 6.41 -28.99 -11.27
N THR A 585 6.26 -29.82 -10.24
CA THR A 585 5.23 -29.62 -9.20
C THR A 585 5.88 -29.28 -7.87
N THR A 586 5.57 -28.08 -7.34
CA THR A 586 5.95 -27.67 -5.99
C THR A 586 4.72 -27.69 -5.07
N ARG A 587 4.84 -28.27 -3.88
CA ARG A 587 3.78 -28.37 -2.88
C ARG A 587 4.11 -27.65 -1.59
N TYR A 588 3.07 -27.21 -0.88
CA TYR A 588 3.20 -26.46 0.36
C TYR A 588 2.21 -26.96 1.42
N GLU A 589 2.64 -26.97 2.67
CA GLU A 589 1.75 -27.17 3.83
C GLU A 589 1.86 -25.98 4.79
N TYR A 590 0.77 -25.71 5.50
CA TYR A 590 0.63 -24.56 6.39
C TYR A 590 0.00 -24.98 7.71
N ASP A 591 0.42 -24.35 8.80
CA ASP A 591 -0.26 -24.48 10.09
C ASP A 591 -1.59 -23.70 10.14
N ASP A 592 -2.30 -23.75 11.28
CA ASP A 592 -3.60 -23.09 11.45
C ASP A 592 -3.54 -21.55 11.42
N ALA A 593 -2.35 -20.95 11.57
CA ALA A 593 -2.11 -19.51 11.40
C ALA A 593 -1.71 -19.14 9.96
N ASP A 594 -1.82 -20.08 9.00
CA ASP A 594 -1.41 -19.93 7.60
C ASP A 594 0.09 -19.63 7.42
N ARG A 595 0.92 -20.09 8.35
CA ARG A 595 2.38 -20.02 8.22
C ARG A 595 2.87 -21.29 7.53
N MET A 596 3.71 -21.15 6.49
CA MET A 596 4.25 -22.29 5.74
C MET A 596 5.13 -23.15 6.64
N THR A 597 4.76 -24.42 6.84
CA THR A 597 5.51 -25.40 7.65
C THR A 597 6.30 -26.38 6.78
N VAL A 598 5.84 -26.63 5.55
CA VAL A 598 6.49 -27.53 4.61
C VAL A 598 6.50 -26.92 3.20
N ARG A 599 7.63 -27.11 2.50
CA ARG A 599 7.74 -26.97 1.05
C ARG A 599 8.35 -28.23 0.47
N ILE A 600 7.77 -28.73 -0.62
CA ILE A 600 8.30 -29.82 -1.44
C ILE A 600 8.48 -29.25 -2.84
N ASP A 601 9.68 -29.22 -3.38
CA ASP A 601 9.91 -28.74 -4.75
C ASP A 601 9.60 -29.82 -5.80
N ALA A 602 9.91 -29.52 -7.07
CA ALA A 602 9.75 -30.45 -8.17
C ALA A 602 10.73 -31.65 -8.16
N SER A 603 11.85 -31.58 -7.42
CA SER A 603 12.76 -32.74 -7.22
C SER A 603 12.26 -33.70 -6.13
N GLY A 604 11.31 -33.26 -5.29
CA GLY A 604 10.86 -33.98 -4.10
C GLY A 604 11.66 -33.61 -2.84
N ALA A 605 12.56 -32.63 -2.93
CA ALA A 605 13.30 -32.08 -1.81
C ALA A 605 12.35 -31.42 -0.81
N LEU A 606 12.58 -31.67 0.48
CA LEU A 606 11.68 -31.30 1.56
C LEU A 606 12.31 -30.26 2.49
N TRP A 607 11.68 -29.09 2.60
CA TRP A 607 12.03 -28.07 3.59
C TRP A 607 10.96 -28.01 4.68
N ARG A 608 11.39 -27.95 5.93
CA ARG A 608 10.50 -27.78 7.09
C ARG A 608 10.80 -26.46 7.79
N THR A 609 9.77 -25.76 8.25
CA THR A 609 9.90 -24.57 9.10
C THR A 609 9.09 -24.75 10.36
N ALA A 610 9.72 -24.52 11.52
CA ALA A 610 9.07 -24.51 12.82
C ALA A 610 9.02 -23.08 13.37
N TYR A 611 7.89 -22.74 13.99
CA TYR A 611 7.65 -21.46 14.61
C TYR A 611 7.42 -21.64 16.11
N ASP A 612 7.79 -20.65 16.91
CA ASP A 612 7.31 -20.56 18.28
C ASP A 612 5.84 -20.08 18.33
N THR A 613 5.30 -20.02 19.56
CA THR A 613 3.95 -19.55 19.83
C THR A 613 3.77 -18.06 19.52
N ALA A 614 4.84 -17.27 19.41
CA ALA A 614 4.78 -15.85 19.05
C ALA A 614 4.86 -15.59 17.53
N GLY A 615 5.04 -16.61 16.69
CA GLY A 615 5.18 -16.40 15.24
C GLY A 615 6.62 -16.41 14.72
N ARG A 616 7.61 -16.52 15.60
CA ARG A 616 9.02 -16.41 15.22
C ARG A 616 9.54 -17.75 14.73
N VAL A 617 10.36 -17.74 13.68
CA VAL A 617 11.01 -18.95 13.17
C VAL A 617 12.04 -19.45 14.19
N ILE A 618 11.91 -20.69 14.64
CA ILE A 618 12.83 -21.34 15.58
C ILE A 618 13.64 -22.48 14.95
N SER A 619 13.24 -22.99 13.79
CA SER A 619 14.04 -23.91 12.99
C SER A 619 13.62 -23.86 11.52
N ARG A 620 14.58 -24.00 10.61
CA ARG A 620 14.35 -24.38 9.21
C ARG A 620 15.22 -25.58 8.90
N THR A 621 14.61 -26.72 8.63
CA THR A 621 15.33 -27.93 8.21
C THR A 621 15.34 -27.96 6.69
N ASP A 622 16.53 -28.07 6.10
CA ASP A 622 16.67 -28.29 4.67
C ASP A 622 16.61 -29.80 4.32
N PRO A 623 16.52 -30.17 3.04
CA PRO A 623 16.43 -31.55 2.60
C PRO A 623 17.64 -32.42 2.93
N THR A 624 18.79 -31.82 3.28
CA THR A 624 19.99 -32.54 3.72
C THR A 624 19.95 -32.93 5.20
N GLY A 625 18.86 -32.56 5.90
CA GLY A 625 18.67 -32.83 7.33
C GLY A 625 19.42 -31.86 8.24
N GLY A 626 19.97 -30.78 7.69
CA GLY A 626 20.57 -29.70 8.46
C GLY A 626 19.48 -28.86 9.12
N ASP A 627 19.26 -29.05 10.43
CA ASP A 627 18.48 -28.10 11.23
C ASP A 627 19.22 -26.76 11.25
N ARG A 628 18.63 -25.73 10.64
CA ARG A 628 19.18 -24.39 10.55
C ARG A 628 18.18 -23.38 11.10
N LEU A 629 18.28 -23.08 12.40
CA LEU A 629 18.64 -21.74 12.92
C LEU A 629 18.36 -21.62 14.44
N THR A 630 19.45 -21.45 15.21
CA THR A 630 19.54 -20.57 16.40
C THR A 630 20.95 -19.99 16.61
N ALA A 631 21.91 -20.31 15.72
CA ALA A 631 23.20 -19.62 15.59
C ALA A 631 23.68 -19.77 14.12
N VAL A 632 24.43 -18.81 13.59
CA VAL A 632 24.98 -18.90 12.23
C VAL A 632 26.17 -19.84 12.25
N THR A 633 25.99 -21.08 11.78
CA THR A 633 27.10 -21.99 11.45
C THR A 633 27.44 -21.83 9.98
N ASP A 634 28.73 -21.69 9.66
CA ASP A 634 29.19 -21.72 8.26
C ASP A 634 29.16 -23.17 7.70
N PRO A 635 29.40 -23.38 6.38
CA PRO A 635 29.37 -24.70 5.76
C PRO A 635 30.40 -25.70 6.31
N THR A 636 31.31 -25.27 7.19
CA THR A 636 32.36 -26.10 7.80
C THR A 636 32.02 -26.57 9.23
N GLY A 637 30.88 -26.14 9.78
CA GLY A 637 30.48 -26.48 11.15
C GLY A 637 30.97 -25.49 12.22
N ALA A 638 31.60 -24.36 11.83
CA ALA A 638 32.10 -23.37 12.78
C ALA A 638 31.01 -22.38 13.22
N MET A 639 30.86 -22.17 14.53
CA MET A 639 29.87 -21.23 15.09
C MET A 639 30.32 -19.77 14.93
N VAL A 640 29.51 -18.93 14.29
CA VAL A 640 29.64 -17.46 14.29
C VAL A 640 28.67 -16.88 15.32
N ARG A 641 29.21 -16.18 16.32
CA ARG A 641 28.44 -15.45 17.33
C ARG A 641 28.40 -13.97 16.99
N MET A 642 27.24 -13.36 17.20
CA MET A 642 26.98 -11.94 17.01
C MET A 642 26.48 -11.35 18.33
N ALA A 643 26.95 -10.16 18.69
CA ALA A 643 26.44 -9.39 19.81
C ALA A 643 25.89 -8.06 19.29
N TYR A 644 24.75 -7.63 19.84
CA TYR A 644 24.07 -6.39 19.48
C TYR A 644 24.00 -5.46 20.69
N ASP A 645 23.90 -4.15 20.44
CA ASP A 645 23.57 -3.18 21.49
C ASP A 645 22.05 -3.15 21.77
N LEU A 646 21.64 -2.31 22.73
CA LEU A 646 20.23 -2.14 23.13
C LEU A 646 19.35 -1.51 22.05
N THR A 647 19.94 -1.02 20.97
CA THR A 647 19.23 -0.47 19.80
C THR A 647 19.25 -1.43 18.61
N GLY A 648 19.80 -2.63 18.79
CA GLY A 648 19.87 -3.67 17.77
C GLY A 648 21.02 -3.53 16.76
N ASN A 649 22.00 -2.64 17.00
CA ASN A 649 23.16 -2.55 16.11
C ASN A 649 24.19 -3.63 16.45
N LEU A 650 24.80 -4.24 15.42
CA LEU A 650 25.82 -5.27 15.58
C LEU A 650 27.09 -4.68 16.19
N VAL A 651 27.48 -5.04 17.41
CA VAL A 651 28.71 -4.52 18.05
C VAL A 651 29.90 -5.47 17.92
N ARG A 652 29.66 -6.78 17.84
CA ARG A 652 30.72 -7.79 17.71
C ARG A 652 30.30 -8.96 16.85
N ARG A 653 31.25 -9.48 16.09
CA ARG A 653 31.15 -10.75 15.36
C ARG A 653 32.41 -11.55 15.60
N PHE A 654 32.28 -12.82 15.99
CA PHE A 654 33.43 -13.71 16.17
C PHE A 654 33.06 -15.15 15.87
N ALA A 655 34.00 -15.90 15.32
CA ALA A 655 33.86 -17.33 15.04
C ALA A 655 34.90 -18.12 15.82
N GLU A 656 34.62 -19.39 16.13
CA GLU A 656 35.58 -20.25 16.81
C GLU A 656 36.84 -20.44 15.95
N GLY A 657 38.00 -20.01 16.46
CA GLY A 657 39.28 -20.01 15.71
C GLY A 657 39.53 -18.80 14.81
N ALA A 658 38.60 -17.84 14.69
CA ALA A 658 38.78 -16.58 13.97
C ALA A 658 38.98 -15.41 14.94
N ALA A 659 39.60 -14.32 14.49
CA ALA A 659 39.65 -13.12 15.33
C ALA A 659 38.30 -12.39 15.32
N GLU A 660 38.05 -11.72 16.44
CA GLU A 660 36.90 -10.87 16.64
C GLU A 660 36.93 -9.65 15.71
N VAL A 661 35.77 -9.33 15.14
CA VAL A 661 35.50 -8.06 14.47
C VAL A 661 34.56 -7.25 15.36
N SER A 662 34.96 -6.04 15.71
CA SER A 662 34.16 -5.11 16.49
C SER A 662 33.70 -3.91 15.65
N PHE A 663 32.53 -3.37 15.99
CA PHE A 663 31.91 -2.26 15.28
C PHE A 663 31.46 -1.18 16.26
N GLN A 664 31.50 0.08 15.83
CA GLN A 664 30.80 1.19 16.49
C GLN A 664 29.87 1.86 15.50
N HIS A 665 28.77 2.40 16.03
CA HIS A 665 27.73 3.08 15.27
C HIS A 665 27.52 4.48 15.84
N ASP A 666 27.02 5.40 15.01
CA ASP A 666 26.46 6.65 15.51
C ASP A 666 25.02 6.48 15.99
N ALA A 667 24.44 7.57 16.49
CA ALA A 667 23.06 7.64 16.99
C ALA A 667 21.97 7.36 15.92
N LEU A 668 22.34 7.19 14.65
CA LEU A 668 21.48 6.78 13.55
C LEU A 668 21.68 5.31 13.16
N GLY A 669 22.49 4.55 13.91
CA GLY A 669 22.84 3.17 13.58
C GLY A 669 23.79 3.04 12.39
N ARG A 670 24.43 4.13 11.94
CA ARG A 670 25.39 4.08 10.83
C ARG A 670 26.77 3.72 11.38
N ARG A 671 27.45 2.76 10.75
CA ARG A 671 28.76 2.28 11.21
C ARG A 671 29.81 3.38 11.12
N THR A 672 30.37 3.81 12.23
CA THR A 672 31.46 4.82 12.30
C THR A 672 32.83 4.20 12.42
N LEU A 673 32.91 2.96 12.93
CA LEU A 673 34.17 2.26 13.15
C LEU A 673 34.01 0.75 12.93
N MET A 674 35.03 0.14 12.36
CA MET A 674 35.20 -1.32 12.29
C MET A 674 36.64 -1.65 12.67
N THR A 675 36.84 -2.62 13.58
CA THR A 675 38.17 -3.15 13.88
C THR A 675 38.18 -4.65 13.66
N ASP A 676 39.08 -5.12 12.80
CA ASP A 676 39.33 -6.54 12.52
C ASP A 676 40.84 -6.85 12.63
N GLN A 677 41.28 -8.02 12.14
CA GLN A 677 42.69 -8.43 12.15
C GLN A 677 43.62 -7.48 11.38
N THR A 678 43.09 -6.72 10.43
CA THR A 678 43.84 -5.77 9.60
C THR A 678 43.96 -4.39 10.25
N GLY A 679 43.21 -4.14 11.32
CA GLY A 679 43.22 -2.91 12.11
C GLY A 679 41.89 -2.16 12.04
N THR A 680 41.93 -0.84 12.30
CA THR A 680 40.72 -0.01 12.44
C THR A 680 40.40 0.78 11.18
N THR A 681 39.22 0.57 10.62
CA THR A 681 38.62 1.39 9.56
C THR A 681 37.60 2.38 10.15
N ARG A 682 37.64 3.65 9.72
CA ARG A 682 36.70 4.71 10.15
C ARG A 682 35.85 5.19 8.99
N TYR A 683 34.59 5.51 9.27
CA TYR A 683 33.60 5.96 8.30
C TYR A 683 33.07 7.33 8.74
N ALA A 684 32.93 8.26 7.80
CA ALA A 684 32.27 9.55 8.02
C ALA A 684 31.15 9.75 7.02
N TYR A 685 30.08 10.40 7.46
CA TYR A 685 28.88 10.63 6.67
C TYR A 685 28.51 12.11 6.65
N ASP A 686 27.78 12.53 5.64
CA ASP A 686 27.14 13.84 5.63
C ASP A 686 25.84 13.82 6.46
N PRO A 687 25.19 14.99 6.66
CA PRO A 687 23.92 15.07 7.38
C PRO A 687 22.76 14.28 6.73
N ALA A 688 22.82 13.97 5.43
CA ALA A 688 21.83 13.17 4.72
C ALA A 688 22.07 11.65 4.81
N GLY A 689 23.16 11.19 5.44
CA GLY A 689 23.49 9.76 5.54
C GLY A 689 24.37 9.20 4.43
N ARG A 690 24.89 10.05 3.54
CA ARG A 690 25.78 9.63 2.46
C ARG A 690 27.22 9.57 2.96
N LEU A 691 27.99 8.60 2.48
CA LEU A 691 29.38 8.35 2.91
C LEU A 691 30.31 9.44 2.36
N LEU A 692 31.02 10.17 3.23
CA LEU A 692 31.99 11.19 2.84
C LEU A 692 33.41 10.65 2.78
N THR A 693 33.81 9.84 3.76
CA THR A 693 35.17 9.26 3.82
C THR A 693 35.17 7.88 4.45
N VAL A 694 36.10 7.04 3.97
CA VAL A 694 36.53 5.80 4.61
C VAL A 694 38.03 5.90 4.81
N VAL A 695 38.47 5.80 6.07
CA VAL A 695 39.88 5.84 6.44
C VAL A 695 40.30 4.44 6.89
N GLY A 696 41.14 3.79 6.09
CA GLY A 696 41.65 2.45 6.38
C GLY A 696 42.67 2.43 7.54
N PRO A 697 43.07 1.23 8.01
CA PRO A 697 44.03 1.07 9.10
C PRO A 697 45.40 1.70 8.84
N ASP A 698 45.80 1.76 7.57
CA ASP A 698 47.02 2.36 7.05
C ASP A 698 46.91 3.88 6.81
N SER A 699 45.83 4.51 7.30
CA SER A 699 45.47 5.91 7.05
C SER A 699 45.17 6.24 5.58
N SER A 700 44.97 5.23 4.73
CA SER A 700 44.49 5.42 3.37
C SER A 700 43.08 6.03 3.39
N VAL A 701 42.84 7.07 2.58
CA VAL A 701 41.55 7.78 2.56
C VAL A 701 40.86 7.56 1.21
N LEU A 702 39.66 6.98 1.25
CA LEU A 702 38.72 6.98 0.14
C LEU A 702 37.66 8.05 0.43
N SER A 703 37.38 8.96 -0.51
CA SER A 703 36.40 10.03 -0.30
C SER A 703 35.42 10.20 -1.46
N TRP A 704 34.20 10.64 -1.15
CA TRP A 704 33.12 10.86 -2.10
C TRP A 704 32.63 12.31 -2.03
N THR A 705 32.23 12.85 -3.19
CA THR A 705 31.54 14.14 -3.25
C THR A 705 30.21 13.97 -3.97
N TYR A 706 29.21 14.74 -3.55
CA TYR A 706 27.86 14.66 -4.08
C TYR A 706 27.35 16.02 -4.57
N ASP A 707 26.43 16.01 -5.53
CA ASP A 707 25.68 17.21 -5.90
C ASP A 707 24.46 17.46 -4.99
N ALA A 708 23.73 18.54 -5.28
CA ALA A 708 22.54 18.96 -4.54
C ALA A 708 21.38 17.95 -4.62
N ALA A 709 21.33 17.10 -5.65
CA ALA A 709 20.27 16.11 -5.83
C ALA A 709 20.55 14.77 -5.15
N GLY A 710 21.72 14.59 -4.53
CA GLY A 710 22.06 13.30 -3.91
C GLY A 710 23.20 12.56 -4.58
N ARG A 711 23.57 12.91 -5.81
CA ARG A 711 24.28 12.04 -6.74
C ARG A 711 25.78 12.16 -6.59
N ARG A 712 26.50 11.04 -6.67
CA ARG A 712 27.96 11.02 -6.52
C ARG A 712 28.63 11.66 -7.74
N VAL A 713 29.25 12.83 -7.57
CA VAL A 713 29.98 13.53 -8.66
C VAL A 713 31.48 13.28 -8.64
N ALA A 714 32.04 12.75 -7.54
CA ALA A 714 33.41 12.24 -7.53
C ALA A 714 33.67 11.12 -6.52
N LEU A 715 34.67 10.31 -6.83
CA LEU A 715 35.32 9.32 -5.96
C LEU A 715 36.83 9.54 -6.02
N GLN A 716 37.46 9.78 -4.88
CA GLN A 716 38.90 9.97 -4.79
C GLN A 716 39.55 8.86 -3.98
N TYR A 717 40.50 8.16 -4.58
CA TYR A 717 41.26 7.06 -4.00
C TYR A 717 42.42 7.56 -3.13
N PRO A 718 42.97 6.71 -2.24
CA PRO A 718 44.08 7.08 -1.35
C PRO A 718 45.34 7.56 -2.08
N ASN A 719 45.56 7.09 -3.30
CA ASN A 719 46.70 7.49 -4.14
C ASN A 719 46.47 8.83 -4.88
N GLY A 720 45.38 9.54 -4.60
CA GLY A 720 45.03 10.83 -5.19
C GLY A 720 44.30 10.74 -6.54
N LEU A 721 44.13 9.53 -7.10
CA LEU A 721 43.34 9.35 -8.32
C LEU A 721 41.88 9.69 -8.05
N LYS A 722 41.29 10.48 -8.96
CA LYS A 722 39.92 10.98 -8.84
C LYS A 722 39.10 10.55 -10.04
N VAL A 723 38.01 9.84 -9.80
CA VAL A 723 36.99 9.52 -10.78
C VAL A 723 35.88 10.57 -10.70
N ASP A 724 35.59 11.23 -11.82
CA ASP A 724 34.48 12.19 -11.92
C ASP A 724 33.27 11.56 -12.61
N TYR A 725 32.05 11.97 -12.23
CA TYR A 725 30.79 11.45 -12.77
C TYR A 725 29.88 12.60 -13.23
N ARG A 726 29.05 12.37 -14.25
CA ARG A 726 27.97 13.28 -14.66
C ARG A 726 26.70 12.51 -15.00
N TYR A 727 25.58 13.15 -14.72
CA TYR A 727 24.25 12.60 -14.85
C TYR A 727 23.41 13.49 -15.77
N ASP A 728 22.42 12.90 -16.41
CA ASP A 728 21.35 13.65 -17.05
C ASP A 728 20.26 14.06 -16.02
N PRO A 729 19.26 14.89 -16.42
CA PRO A 729 18.15 15.28 -15.55
C PRO A 729 17.28 14.13 -15.02
N ASN A 730 17.29 12.94 -15.65
CA ASN A 730 16.55 11.76 -15.18
C ASN A 730 17.36 10.94 -14.15
N ASP A 731 18.46 11.49 -13.61
CA ASP A 731 19.37 10.80 -12.69
C ASP A 731 20.07 9.56 -13.30
N ARG A 732 20.38 9.61 -14.60
CA ARG A 732 21.08 8.53 -15.30
C ARG A 732 22.53 8.93 -15.57
N LEU A 733 23.48 8.03 -15.29
CA LEU A 733 24.91 8.26 -15.53
C LEU A 733 25.17 8.37 -17.05
N ILE A 734 25.65 9.51 -17.51
CA ILE A 734 25.94 9.77 -18.94
C ILE A 734 27.43 9.95 -19.23
N TRP A 735 28.24 10.13 -18.19
CA TRP A 735 29.68 10.27 -18.37
C TRP A 735 30.44 9.96 -17.08
N LEU A 736 31.59 9.31 -17.22
CA LEU A 736 32.57 9.20 -16.15
C LEU A 736 33.98 9.34 -16.70
N ARG A 737 34.93 9.74 -15.86
CA ARG A 737 36.35 9.73 -16.21
C ARG A 737 37.18 9.13 -15.10
N ASP A 738 37.81 8.01 -15.41
CA ASP A 738 38.87 7.44 -14.59
C ASP A 738 40.23 7.92 -15.13
N PRO A 739 41.14 8.40 -14.27
CA PRO A 739 42.43 8.94 -14.70
C PRO A 739 43.38 7.89 -15.29
N LEU A 740 43.20 6.60 -14.97
CA LEU A 740 43.97 5.49 -15.51
C LEU A 740 43.27 4.82 -16.69
N ALA A 741 41.95 4.62 -16.59
CA ALA A 741 41.21 3.93 -17.64
C ALA A 741 40.80 4.86 -18.79
N GLY A 742 40.59 6.15 -18.54
CA GLY A 742 40.10 7.13 -19.51
C GLY A 742 38.64 7.54 -19.26
N ALA A 743 38.07 8.29 -20.22
CA ALA A 743 36.67 8.73 -20.14
C ALA A 743 35.73 7.74 -20.84
N VAL A 744 34.56 7.54 -20.25
CA VAL A 744 33.43 6.82 -20.85
C VAL A 744 32.25 7.77 -20.95
N GLU A 745 31.60 7.80 -22.10
CA GLU A 745 30.39 8.59 -22.35
C GLU A 745 29.26 7.68 -22.81
N TYR A 746 28.02 8.00 -22.43
CA TYR A 746 26.82 7.25 -22.76
C TYR A 746 25.78 8.18 -23.38
N THR A 747 25.09 7.70 -24.42
CA THR A 747 23.78 8.27 -24.80
C THR A 747 22.70 7.24 -24.55
N LEU A 748 21.57 7.73 -24.06
CA LEU A 748 20.40 6.94 -23.72
C LEU A 748 19.22 7.37 -24.60
N ASP A 749 18.29 6.47 -24.86
CA ASP A 749 17.02 6.85 -25.47
C ASP A 749 16.03 7.42 -24.42
N ALA A 750 14.83 7.80 -24.89
CA ALA A 750 13.77 8.32 -24.03
C ALA A 750 13.25 7.29 -23.00
N ALA A 751 13.50 5.99 -23.20
CA ALA A 751 13.17 4.94 -22.25
C ALA A 751 14.32 4.61 -21.29
N GLY A 752 15.48 5.28 -21.41
CA GLY A 752 16.67 5.04 -20.57
C GLY A 752 17.52 3.86 -20.98
N ARG A 753 17.35 3.36 -22.20
CA ARG A 753 18.18 2.28 -22.76
C ARG A 753 19.42 2.86 -23.43
N LEU A 754 20.56 2.17 -23.32
CA LEU A 754 21.83 2.58 -23.89
C LEU A 754 21.80 2.57 -25.41
N LEU A 755 22.05 3.70 -26.07
CA LEU A 755 22.19 3.79 -27.53
C LEU A 755 23.65 3.71 -27.96
N HIS A 756 24.51 4.45 -27.28
CA HIS A 756 25.94 4.50 -27.57
C HIS A 756 26.76 4.53 -26.29
N GLU A 757 27.89 3.84 -26.31
CA GLU A 757 28.95 3.93 -25.30
C GLU A 757 30.24 4.32 -26.03
N TRP A 758 30.87 5.42 -25.65
CA TRP A 758 32.21 5.78 -26.13
C TRP A 758 33.21 5.45 -25.05
N LEU A 759 34.15 4.58 -25.40
CA LEU A 759 35.16 4.04 -24.50
C LEU A 759 36.54 4.65 -24.81
N PRO A 760 37.48 4.53 -23.88
CA PRO A 760 38.89 4.89 -24.09
C PRO A 760 39.51 4.21 -25.32
N ASP A 761 40.63 4.76 -25.80
CA ASP A 761 41.40 4.22 -26.94
C ASP A 761 40.64 4.09 -28.28
N GLY A 762 39.59 4.90 -28.44
CA GLY A 762 38.79 4.99 -29.66
C GLY A 762 37.78 3.86 -29.83
N TRP A 763 37.48 3.11 -28.78
CA TRP A 763 36.43 2.10 -28.80
C TRP A 763 35.04 2.74 -28.68
N SER A 764 34.03 2.17 -29.33
CA SER A 764 32.64 2.55 -29.12
C SER A 764 31.71 1.37 -29.32
N ARG A 765 30.60 1.34 -28.58
CA ARG A 765 29.54 0.35 -28.72
C ARG A 765 28.24 1.05 -29.08
N HIS A 766 27.48 0.44 -29.98
CA HIS A 766 26.23 0.98 -30.52
C HIS A 766 25.16 -0.09 -30.38
N TYR A 767 24.00 0.30 -29.88
CA TYR A 767 22.91 -0.59 -29.55
C TYR A 767 21.65 -0.13 -30.30
N ARG A 768 20.88 -1.08 -30.81
CA ARG A 768 19.56 -0.82 -31.39
C ARG A 768 18.57 -1.79 -30.82
N TYR A 769 17.39 -1.28 -30.52
CA TYR A 769 16.30 -2.04 -29.93
C TYR A 769 15.15 -2.21 -30.92
N ASP A 770 14.38 -3.27 -30.76
CA ASP A 770 13.10 -3.44 -31.44
C ASP A 770 11.98 -2.60 -30.80
N ALA A 771 10.78 -2.70 -31.38
CA ALA A 771 9.58 -2.03 -30.86
C ALA A 771 9.16 -2.51 -29.45
N GLY A 772 9.60 -3.72 -29.08
CA GLY A 772 9.35 -4.37 -27.80
C GLY A 772 10.10 -3.80 -26.62
N GLY A 773 11.25 -3.16 -26.87
CA GLY A 773 12.17 -2.89 -25.77
C GLY A 773 13.53 -3.56 -25.93
N LEU A 774 13.61 -4.64 -26.70
CA LEU A 774 14.65 -5.66 -26.60
C LEU A 774 15.81 -5.38 -27.56
N LEU A 775 17.03 -5.73 -27.14
CA LEU A 775 18.23 -5.53 -27.97
C LEU A 775 18.12 -6.37 -29.25
N ALA A 776 18.17 -5.70 -30.40
CA ALA A 776 18.04 -6.27 -31.74
C ALA A 776 19.38 -6.24 -32.52
N ARG A 777 20.24 -5.26 -32.24
CA ARG A 777 21.58 -5.19 -32.84
C ARG A 777 22.59 -4.58 -31.89
N TYR A 778 23.79 -5.14 -31.87
CA TYR A 778 24.94 -4.68 -31.12
C TYR A 778 26.13 -4.52 -32.07
N GLU A 779 26.76 -3.35 -32.07
CA GLU A 779 27.94 -3.08 -32.88
C GLU A 779 29.07 -2.53 -32.01
N GLU A 780 30.26 -3.12 -32.09
CA GLU A 780 31.48 -2.61 -31.44
C GLU A 780 32.45 -2.13 -32.50
N ARG A 781 33.01 -0.94 -32.31
CA ARG A 781 33.94 -0.28 -33.24
C ARG A 781 35.21 0.13 -32.53
N ARG A 782 36.32 0.17 -33.28
CA ARG A 782 37.54 0.87 -32.92
C ARG A 782 37.85 1.91 -34.00
N GLY A 783 37.70 3.19 -33.67
CA GLY A 783 37.66 4.27 -34.65
C GLY A 783 36.52 4.06 -35.64
N GLN A 784 36.82 4.12 -36.95
CA GLN A 784 35.84 3.90 -38.02
C GLN A 784 35.65 2.41 -38.38
N ARG A 785 36.40 1.49 -37.77
CA ARG A 785 36.37 0.07 -38.11
C ARG A 785 35.47 -0.72 -37.17
N THR A 786 34.44 -1.34 -37.73
CA THR A 786 33.60 -2.32 -37.03
C THR A 786 34.40 -3.58 -36.69
N GLN A 787 34.38 -3.93 -35.41
CA GLN A 787 35.04 -5.11 -34.84
C GLN A 787 34.04 -6.22 -34.54
N VAL A 788 32.82 -5.86 -34.15
CA VAL A 788 31.69 -6.76 -33.91
C VAL A 788 30.45 -6.12 -34.51
N ASP A 789 29.67 -6.90 -35.25
CA ASP A 789 28.32 -6.52 -35.70
C ASP A 789 27.41 -7.72 -35.52
N ALA A 790 26.65 -7.72 -34.43
CA ALA A 790 25.80 -8.82 -34.01
C ALA A 790 24.33 -8.44 -34.15
N VAL A 791 23.57 -9.23 -34.89
CA VAL A 791 22.10 -9.13 -35.01
C VAL A 791 21.47 -10.21 -34.15
N VAL A 792 20.53 -9.83 -33.29
CA VAL A 792 19.83 -10.71 -32.36
C VAL A 792 18.45 -11.02 -32.92
N ALA A 793 18.15 -12.29 -33.14
CA ALA A 793 16.82 -12.78 -33.48
C ALA A 793 16.17 -13.44 -32.27
N ARG A 794 14.87 -13.20 -32.12
CA ARG A 794 14.06 -13.74 -31.02
C ARG A 794 12.87 -14.52 -31.56
N ASP A 795 12.39 -15.47 -30.76
CA ASP A 795 11.10 -16.11 -31.01
C ASP A 795 9.94 -15.23 -30.51
N ALA A 796 8.73 -15.77 -30.61
CA ALA A 796 7.51 -15.15 -30.15
C ALA A 796 7.39 -15.09 -28.61
N ASP A 797 8.37 -15.57 -27.85
CA ASP A 797 8.44 -15.44 -26.38
C ASP A 797 9.49 -14.40 -25.96
N GLY A 798 10.13 -13.75 -26.94
CA GLY A 798 11.22 -12.81 -26.70
C GLY A 798 12.54 -13.49 -26.32
N ARG A 799 12.66 -14.82 -26.40
CA ARG A 799 13.92 -15.55 -26.14
C ARG A 799 14.85 -15.41 -27.33
N ILE A 800 16.15 -15.34 -27.08
CA ILE A 800 17.16 -15.24 -28.15
C ILE A 800 17.27 -16.59 -28.84
N VAL A 801 16.84 -16.69 -30.10
CA VAL A 801 16.96 -17.93 -30.90
C VAL A 801 18.11 -17.91 -31.88
N ALA A 802 18.61 -16.72 -32.24
CA ALA A 802 19.85 -16.61 -32.99
C ALA A 802 20.62 -15.32 -32.69
N VAL A 803 21.94 -15.41 -32.78
CA VAL A 803 22.84 -14.25 -32.84
C VAL A 803 23.74 -14.42 -34.06
N THR A 804 23.64 -13.49 -35.01
CA THR A 804 24.43 -13.51 -36.24
C THR A 804 25.51 -12.46 -36.18
N GLU A 805 26.77 -12.87 -36.24
CA GLU A 805 27.95 -12.00 -36.18
C GLU A 805 28.87 -12.30 -37.37
N HIS A 806 29.23 -11.28 -38.17
CA HIS A 806 30.10 -11.43 -39.36
C HIS A 806 29.69 -12.58 -40.31
N GLY A 807 28.39 -12.81 -40.48
CA GLY A 807 27.84 -13.89 -41.31
C GLY A 807 27.90 -15.29 -40.69
N ARG A 808 28.36 -15.42 -39.44
CA ARG A 808 28.28 -16.66 -38.65
C ARG A 808 27.08 -16.56 -37.71
N GLU A 809 26.15 -17.49 -37.85
CA GLU A 809 24.95 -17.53 -37.03
C GLU A 809 25.10 -18.57 -35.92
N GLN A 810 24.88 -18.14 -34.68
CA GLN A 810 24.72 -19.01 -33.53
C GLN A 810 23.23 -19.17 -33.26
N ARG A 811 22.73 -20.41 -33.14
CA ARG A 811 21.31 -20.68 -32.86
C ARG A 811 21.14 -21.31 -31.49
N PHE A 812 20.07 -20.95 -30.80
CA PHE A 812 19.73 -21.40 -29.45
C PHE A 812 18.37 -22.07 -29.45
N GLU A 813 18.24 -23.17 -28.71
CA GLU A 813 16.99 -23.90 -28.53
C GLU A 813 16.71 -24.05 -27.04
N TYR A 814 15.43 -23.95 -26.68
CA TYR A 814 14.94 -24.02 -25.30
C TYR A 814 13.92 -25.14 -25.15
N ASP A 815 13.76 -25.64 -23.93
CA ASP A 815 12.60 -26.45 -23.55
C ASP A 815 11.39 -25.56 -23.19
N PRO A 816 10.19 -26.13 -22.94
CA PRO A 816 9.01 -25.36 -22.52
C PRO A 816 9.15 -24.57 -21.21
N ALA A 817 10.16 -24.89 -20.40
CA ALA A 817 10.47 -24.15 -19.18
C ALA A 817 11.33 -22.89 -19.46
N GLY A 818 11.71 -22.66 -20.72
CA GLY A 818 12.62 -21.59 -21.13
C GLY A 818 14.08 -21.89 -20.85
N GLN A 819 14.46 -23.14 -20.57
CA GLN A 819 15.84 -23.52 -20.25
C GLN A 819 16.61 -23.86 -21.54
N LEU A 820 17.84 -23.35 -21.66
CA LEU A 820 18.67 -23.55 -22.85
C LEU A 820 19.09 -25.03 -22.97
N ILE A 821 18.63 -25.74 -23.99
CA ILE A 821 18.96 -27.17 -24.26
C ILE A 821 20.03 -27.35 -25.34
N SER A 822 20.18 -26.39 -26.26
CA SER A 822 21.11 -26.47 -27.38
C SER A 822 21.62 -25.10 -27.78
N ALA A 823 22.92 -24.99 -28.07
CA ALA A 823 23.46 -23.84 -28.81
C ALA A 823 24.40 -24.32 -29.93
N THR A 824 24.09 -23.98 -31.18
CA THR A 824 24.81 -24.40 -32.38
C THR A 824 25.51 -23.20 -33.05
N GLY A 825 26.40 -23.46 -34.01
CA GLY A 825 27.10 -22.40 -34.76
C GLY A 825 28.32 -21.79 -34.04
N GLN A 826 28.67 -22.28 -32.86
CA GLN A 826 29.88 -21.87 -32.15
C GLN A 826 31.14 -22.56 -32.71
N PRO A 827 32.31 -21.89 -32.73
CA PRO A 827 33.55 -22.45 -33.30
C PRO A 827 33.98 -23.77 -32.66
N ASP A 828 33.64 -23.97 -31.39
CA ASP A 828 33.96 -25.12 -30.56
C ASP A 828 32.85 -26.19 -30.55
N GLY A 829 31.91 -26.14 -31.49
CA GLY A 829 30.86 -27.14 -31.73
C GLY A 829 29.55 -26.88 -31.00
N THR A 830 28.60 -27.81 -31.10
CA THR A 830 27.28 -27.67 -30.47
C THR A 830 27.37 -27.86 -28.95
N LEU A 831 26.89 -26.88 -28.20
CA LEU A 831 26.58 -26.98 -26.79
C LEU A 831 25.27 -27.75 -26.62
N ARG A 832 25.25 -28.73 -25.72
CA ARG A 832 24.03 -29.40 -25.28
C ARG A 832 23.92 -29.35 -23.77
N CYS A 833 22.73 -29.03 -23.27
CA CYS A 833 22.41 -29.07 -21.85
C CYS A 833 21.24 -30.02 -21.59
N ALA A 834 21.20 -30.59 -20.39
CA ALA A 834 20.03 -31.29 -19.87
C ALA A 834 19.80 -30.84 -18.42
N TYR A 835 18.53 -30.88 -18.01
CA TYR A 835 18.09 -30.44 -16.69
C TYR A 835 17.25 -31.55 -16.05
N ASP A 836 17.21 -31.56 -14.72
CA ASP A 836 16.24 -32.36 -13.96
C ASP A 836 14.91 -31.59 -13.78
N PRO A 837 13.87 -32.21 -13.19
CA PRO A 837 12.58 -31.54 -12.96
C PRO A 837 12.63 -30.31 -12.03
N ALA A 838 13.68 -30.14 -11.20
CA ALA A 838 13.87 -28.92 -10.40
C ALA A 838 14.57 -27.79 -11.18
N GLY A 839 14.95 -28.03 -12.44
CA GLY A 839 15.66 -27.08 -13.28
C GLY A 839 17.17 -27.05 -13.03
N ASN A 840 17.71 -28.02 -12.29
CA ASN A 840 19.16 -28.13 -12.11
C ASN A 840 19.78 -28.69 -13.38
N ARG A 841 20.87 -28.06 -13.85
CA ARG A 841 21.57 -28.53 -15.05
C ARG A 841 22.33 -29.82 -14.74
N THR A 842 21.83 -30.98 -15.14
CA THR A 842 22.47 -32.29 -14.89
C THR A 842 23.59 -32.60 -15.87
N ARG A 843 23.57 -31.97 -17.06
CA ARG A 843 24.58 -32.18 -18.09
C ARG A 843 24.85 -30.91 -18.87
N ILE A 844 26.12 -30.67 -19.18
CA ILE A 844 26.56 -29.65 -20.13
C ILE A 844 27.75 -30.17 -20.95
N GLY A 845 27.70 -30.09 -22.27
CA GLY A 845 28.81 -30.58 -23.09
C GLY A 845 28.96 -29.89 -24.42
N ARG A 846 30.21 -29.87 -24.92
CA ARG A 846 30.62 -29.35 -26.23
C ARG A 846 31.66 -30.29 -26.84
N ARG A 847 31.50 -30.64 -28.12
CA ARG A 847 32.36 -31.61 -28.85
C ARG A 847 32.63 -32.87 -28.02
N ARG A 848 33.88 -33.04 -27.58
CA ARG A 848 34.43 -34.19 -26.85
C ARG A 848 34.41 -34.02 -25.33
N THR A 849 33.91 -32.89 -24.84
CA THR A 849 33.90 -32.57 -23.41
C THR A 849 32.46 -32.56 -22.91
N THR A 850 32.12 -33.46 -22.00
CA THR A 850 30.82 -33.46 -21.31
C THR A 850 31.07 -33.37 -19.82
N THR A 851 30.45 -32.40 -19.17
CA THR A 851 30.38 -32.30 -17.71
C THR A 851 29.02 -32.80 -17.24
N ARG A 852 29.02 -33.78 -16.35
CA ARG A 852 27.83 -34.23 -15.61
C ARG A 852 27.87 -33.59 -14.22
N LEU A 853 26.75 -33.01 -13.80
CA LEU A 853 26.62 -32.40 -12.49
C LEU A 853 25.66 -33.25 -11.65
N SER A 854 26.08 -33.60 -10.45
CA SER A 854 25.20 -34.18 -9.43
C SER A 854 24.89 -33.13 -8.37
N TYR A 855 23.67 -33.20 -7.84
CA TYR A 855 23.17 -32.28 -6.83
C TYR A 855 22.80 -33.06 -5.57
N ASP A 856 22.96 -32.43 -4.41
CA ASP A 856 22.40 -32.95 -3.17
C ASP A 856 20.89 -32.73 -3.14
N ALA A 857 20.26 -33.20 -2.06
CA ALA A 857 18.83 -33.02 -1.87
C ALA A 857 18.41 -31.54 -1.72
N ALA A 858 19.33 -30.60 -1.52
CA ALA A 858 19.07 -29.17 -1.42
C ALA A 858 19.44 -28.39 -2.70
N ASP A 859 19.53 -29.09 -3.83
CA ASP A 859 19.89 -28.55 -5.15
C ASP A 859 21.28 -27.88 -5.19
N GLN A 860 22.20 -28.29 -4.32
CA GLN A 860 23.59 -27.82 -4.36
C GLN A 860 24.46 -28.80 -5.13
N ILE A 861 25.32 -28.29 -6.02
CA ILE A 861 26.26 -29.12 -6.79
C ILE A 861 27.18 -29.88 -5.84
N GLN A 862 27.07 -31.22 -5.82
CA GLN A 862 27.95 -32.11 -5.07
C GLN A 862 29.23 -32.45 -5.84
N ALA A 863 29.07 -32.71 -7.14
CA ALA A 863 30.18 -33.04 -8.02
C ALA A 863 29.95 -32.53 -9.44
N ALA A 864 31.05 -32.23 -10.13
CA ALA A 864 31.07 -31.92 -11.54
C ALA A 864 32.14 -32.79 -12.20
N GLU A 865 31.72 -33.83 -12.89
CA GLU A 865 32.61 -34.78 -13.56
C GLU A 865 32.70 -34.45 -15.04
N THR A 866 33.90 -34.06 -15.49
CA THR A 866 34.15 -33.71 -16.88
C THR A 866 34.86 -34.85 -17.61
N ASP A 867 34.13 -35.55 -18.46
CA ASP A 867 34.70 -36.49 -19.41
C ASP A 867 35.24 -35.74 -20.62
N ARG A 868 36.49 -36.04 -20.99
CA ARG A 868 37.08 -35.66 -22.29
C ARG A 868 37.35 -36.94 -23.06
N ASP A 869 36.67 -37.17 -24.18
CA ASP A 869 36.99 -38.30 -25.06
C ASP A 869 38.46 -38.22 -25.49
N ARG A 870 39.28 -39.16 -24.97
CA ARG A 870 40.62 -39.48 -25.47
C ARG A 870 40.54 -40.81 -26.26
N ASP A 871 41.09 -40.77 -27.48
CA ASP A 871 41.38 -41.84 -28.46
C ASP A 871 40.26 -42.29 -29.44
N ARG A 872 40.49 -42.47 -30.76
CA ARG A 872 41.66 -43.02 -31.49
C ARG A 872 41.97 -42.31 -32.84
N ALA A 873 43.25 -42.14 -33.15
CA ALA A 873 43.84 -42.36 -34.47
C ALA A 873 45.36 -42.63 -34.34
N ASP A 874 45.81 -43.63 -35.11
CA ASP A 874 47.18 -43.93 -35.54
C ASP A 874 48.15 -44.65 -34.59
N ASP A 875 48.37 -45.94 -34.88
CA ASP A 875 49.73 -46.48 -34.93
C ASP A 875 49.91 -47.25 -36.24
N ALA A 876 51.02 -46.93 -36.91
CA ALA A 876 51.38 -47.36 -38.25
C ALA A 876 51.96 -48.78 -38.26
N ASP A 877 51.61 -49.58 -39.26
CA ASP A 877 52.43 -50.72 -39.67
C ASP A 877 52.52 -50.78 -41.21
N HIS A 878 53.58 -50.16 -41.73
CA HIS A 878 54.10 -50.41 -43.08
C HIS A 878 55.35 -51.27 -42.93
N GLY A 879 55.17 -52.60 -42.94
CA GLY A 879 56.22 -53.59 -43.13
C GLY A 879 55.94 -54.46 -44.36
N GLY A 880 56.52 -54.11 -45.52
CA GLY A 880 56.57 -55.02 -46.68
C GLY A 880 57.82 -55.91 -46.62
N PRO A 881 57.74 -57.21 -46.99
CA PRO A 881 58.92 -58.06 -47.08
C PRO A 881 59.55 -58.03 -48.48
N ASN A 882 60.88 -58.08 -48.52
CA ASN A 882 61.67 -58.44 -49.70
C ASN A 882 61.32 -59.86 -50.19
N GLY A 883 61.20 -60.01 -51.52
CA GLY A 883 61.04 -61.28 -52.23
C GLY A 883 60.51 -61.06 -53.64
#